data_AF-A0A534H0U0-F1
#
_entry.id   AF-A0A534H0U0-F1
#
_cell.length_a   1.000
_cell.length_b   1.000
_cell.length_c   1.000
_cell.angle_alpha   90.00
_cell.angle_beta   90.00
_cell.angle_gamma   90.00
#
_symmetry.space_group_name_H-M   'P 1'
#
loop_
_entity.id
_entity.type
_entity.pdbx_description
1 polymer ?
#
loop_
_entity_poly.entity_id
_entity_poly.type
_entity_poly.pdbx_seq_one_letter_code
_entity_poly.pdbx_strand_id
1 'polypeptide(L)'
;MNSTGAPDGLHGSVRRPTAAARGGFTLLAACLAACLVVTPAPAEESPVSRPPQLERDVEFWIRVYTQIDTDAGFLHDQYNLAVVYDTLHFEPTTTPGERERVVDRERERYGAALRRIAAAGDGPLPADDQRIKDLWGAEGTPSRLHAATEDIRFQLGQADRFRAGLIRSGAWETHIAQVLANLGLPAELAVLPHVESSFNPAAYSKVGAAGLWQFMRSTGRRYMRIDSAVDDRLDPFRSTEAAAQLLAYNYRVLGTWPLALTAYNHGTAGVRRAKETLGTDDIVRIVRSYNSRTFGFASRNFYVSFLAALEVDRNPEKYFGSLQRQSALKFQEVQLPAYVSMPTLERALRIEPEKLRALNPALTHAVWDGRQRVPKAYRLRLPLDGTVWTRELLAQRLNPGEMFAGQSAPPRYRVQAGDTLVRVAARYGVSADTLARMNHLRVSARLRVGRTIDVPEAAAVTVASTAAPVPAAPAAPVPAAPAAPAPTAPAAPAPAPTAAARAPAPTPSAPAVVAAAAPHAPVFTIRVGPASPGGAVSAEVAQRESAEDAAVAAAARTRTASVGAQPVSAAQAEAIGPALGPALDAEQNADPIDYSVAHDESIRVTGDETLGHYADWLGVSTAHVREINHLRFGRRVLIGQHIRLDFRKVSHEAFEARRREYHRALQASFFAAHRIVGTELYVARPGDSLWTLTQRATQMPLWLVQQYNPDVDLADLRAGTQIVMPRVEDVGSGG
;
A
#
# COMPACT_ATOMS: atom_id res chain seq x y z
N MET A 1 -74.79 -18.47 -13.55
CA MET A 1 -73.88 -19.46 -14.14
C MET A 1 -72.88 -19.82 -13.04
N ASN A 2 -73.22 -20.70 -12.08
CA ASN A 2 -73.50 -22.16 -12.16
C ASN A 2 -72.22 -22.96 -12.40
N SER A 3 -71.90 -24.12 -11.79
CA SER A 3 -72.43 -24.93 -10.66
C SER A 3 -71.47 -26.13 -10.47
N THR A 4 -71.32 -26.92 -9.38
CA THR A 4 -71.67 -27.01 -7.93
C THR A 4 -70.83 -28.20 -7.36
N GLY A 5 -70.63 -28.48 -6.07
CA GLY A 5 -71.15 -27.96 -4.79
C GLY A 5 -70.37 -28.56 -3.60
N ALA A 6 -70.86 -28.39 -2.35
CA ALA A 6 -70.18 -28.76 -1.08
C ALA A 6 -70.95 -29.91 -0.33
N PRO A 7 -71.04 -30.06 1.03
CA PRO A 7 -70.44 -29.40 2.22
C PRO A 7 -69.43 -30.33 2.96
N ASP A 8 -68.99 -30.21 4.23
CA ASP A 8 -69.19 -29.29 5.38
C ASP A 8 -67.86 -29.24 6.22
N GLY A 9 -67.69 -28.96 7.53
CA GLY A 9 -68.54 -28.60 8.69
C GLY A 9 -67.85 -28.96 10.03
N LEU A 10 -68.22 -28.49 11.24
CA LEU A 10 -69.07 -27.39 11.72
C LEU A 10 -68.70 -27.04 13.20
N HIS A 11 -68.31 -25.78 13.48
CA HIS A 11 -68.21 -25.14 14.83
C HIS A 11 -67.21 -25.73 15.90
N GLY A 12 -66.81 -25.04 16.98
CA GLY A 12 -66.92 -23.60 17.33
C GLY A 12 -66.66 -23.26 18.83
N SER A 13 -66.19 -22.03 19.11
CA SER A 13 -66.19 -21.31 20.42
C SER A 13 -65.24 -21.68 21.60
N VAL A 14 -64.11 -20.95 21.67
CA VAL A 14 -63.58 -20.14 22.82
C VAL A 14 -63.82 -20.59 24.29
N ARG A 15 -62.72 -20.80 25.07
CA ARG A 15 -62.37 -20.07 26.32
C ARG A 15 -60.97 -20.41 26.90
N ARG A 16 -60.38 -19.46 27.64
CA ARG A 16 -59.23 -19.56 28.58
C ARG A 16 -59.75 -19.15 29.99
N PRO A 17 -59.00 -19.26 31.12
CA PRO A 17 -57.64 -19.81 31.37
C PRO A 17 -57.72 -21.12 32.22
N THR A 18 -56.91 -21.53 33.23
CA THR A 18 -55.86 -20.91 34.07
C THR A 18 -54.93 -21.94 34.78
N ALA A 19 -53.64 -21.60 34.89
CA ALA A 19 -52.62 -21.89 35.91
C ALA A 19 -52.55 -23.21 36.75
N ALA A 20 -51.30 -23.73 36.80
CA ALA A 20 -50.55 -24.16 38.00
C ALA A 20 -50.65 -25.59 38.59
N ALA A 21 -49.72 -26.43 38.10
CA ALA A 21 -48.58 -26.98 38.88
C ALA A 21 -48.72 -28.28 39.70
N ARG A 22 -47.52 -28.88 39.91
CA ARG A 22 -47.17 -30.15 40.61
C ARG A 22 -47.54 -31.43 39.85
N GLY A 23 -46.66 -32.45 39.77
CA GLY A 23 -45.24 -32.45 40.14
C GLY A 23 -44.62 -33.84 40.35
N GLY A 24 -43.94 -34.37 39.32
CA GLY A 24 -42.94 -35.44 39.45
C GLY A 24 -43.45 -36.89 39.52
N PHE A 25 -42.88 -37.74 38.67
CA PHE A 25 -42.36 -39.05 39.06
C PHE A 25 -41.30 -39.51 38.05
N THR A 26 -40.25 -40.16 38.53
CA THR A 26 -39.09 -40.60 37.72
C THR A 26 -39.18 -42.09 37.41
N LEU A 27 -38.76 -42.50 36.20
CA LEU A 27 -38.45 -43.89 35.89
C LEU A 27 -37.32 -43.97 34.86
N LEU A 28 -36.48 -44.99 34.97
CA LEU A 28 -35.26 -45.16 34.18
C LEU A 28 -35.57 -45.88 32.86
N ALA A 29 -34.89 -45.49 31.78
CA ALA A 29 -34.85 -46.24 30.52
C ALA A 29 -33.41 -46.31 30.02
N ALA A 30 -32.96 -47.50 29.59
CA ALA A 30 -31.64 -47.71 29.04
C ALA A 30 -31.71 -47.78 27.50
N CYS A 31 -30.84 -47.04 26.82
CA CYS A 31 -30.70 -47.09 25.37
C CYS A 31 -29.32 -47.65 25.00
N LEU A 32 -29.26 -48.58 24.03
CA LEU A 32 -28.00 -48.96 23.41
C LEU A 32 -27.48 -47.80 22.55
N ALA A 33 -26.22 -47.40 22.77
CA ALA A 33 -25.52 -46.48 21.87
C ALA A 33 -24.77 -47.29 20.81
N ALA A 34 -25.10 -47.07 19.53
CA ALA A 34 -24.28 -47.57 18.42
C ALA A 34 -23.10 -46.59 18.20
N CYS A 35 -21.88 -47.02 18.53
CA CYS A 35 -20.69 -46.20 18.35
C CYS A 35 -20.31 -46.09 16.86
N LEU A 36 -20.81 -45.04 16.19
CA LEU A 36 -20.19 -44.53 14.97
C LEU A 36 -18.80 -44.01 15.32
N VAL A 37 -17.77 -44.78 14.95
CA VAL A 37 -16.37 -44.32 15.03
C VAL A 37 -16.16 -43.29 13.92
N VAL A 38 -16.40 -42.03 14.26
CA VAL A 38 -15.97 -40.90 13.42
C VAL A 38 -14.45 -40.86 13.48
N THR A 39 -13.81 -41.45 12.47
CA THR A 39 -12.39 -41.20 12.21
C THR A 39 -12.23 -39.70 11.93
N PRO A 40 -11.41 -38.97 12.70
CA PRO A 40 -11.12 -37.59 12.34
C PRO A 40 -10.52 -37.57 10.93
N ALA A 41 -10.96 -36.64 10.09
CA ALA A 41 -10.22 -36.33 8.87
C ALA A 41 -8.78 -35.98 9.25
N PRO A 42 -7.77 -36.32 8.43
CA PRO A 42 -6.42 -35.82 8.66
C PRO A 42 -6.48 -34.30 8.70
N ALA A 43 -5.94 -33.70 9.75
CA ALA A 43 -5.87 -32.25 9.83
C ALA A 43 -5.06 -31.75 8.64
N GLU A 44 -5.63 -30.87 7.81
CA GLU A 44 -4.90 -30.28 6.70
C GLU A 44 -3.63 -29.62 7.25
N GLU A 45 -2.47 -30.03 6.74
CA GLU A 45 -1.21 -29.42 7.13
C GLU A 45 -1.28 -27.93 6.78
N SER A 46 -1.16 -27.06 7.79
CA SER A 46 -1.28 -25.61 7.55
C SER A 46 -0.31 -25.22 6.43
N PRO A 47 -0.79 -24.56 5.36
CA PRO A 47 0.01 -24.27 4.18
C PRO A 47 1.20 -23.35 4.49
N VAL A 48 1.21 -22.73 5.67
CA VAL A 48 2.35 -22.07 6.31
C VAL A 48 3.06 -23.06 7.24
N SER A 49 4.02 -23.83 6.71
CA SER A 49 4.78 -24.82 7.47
C SER A 49 5.69 -24.18 8.53
N ARG A 50 5.85 -24.82 9.71
CA ARG A 50 6.73 -24.39 10.81
C ARG A 50 7.86 -25.42 11.04
N PRO A 51 8.99 -25.33 10.31
CA PRO A 51 10.07 -26.31 10.43
C PRO A 51 10.74 -26.25 11.82
N PRO A 52 10.92 -27.39 12.53
CA PRO A 52 11.57 -27.40 13.86
C PRO A 52 12.98 -26.79 13.88
N GLN A 53 13.70 -26.83 12.75
CA GLN A 53 15.04 -26.23 12.57
C GLN A 53 15.05 -24.69 12.61
N LEU A 54 13.88 -24.06 12.64
CA LEU A 54 13.68 -22.63 12.78
C LEU A 54 13.07 -22.23 14.14
N GLU A 55 12.69 -23.19 15.00
CA GLU A 55 11.88 -22.89 16.18
C GLU A 55 12.60 -21.96 17.17
N ARG A 56 13.90 -22.15 17.41
CA ARG A 56 14.73 -21.23 18.22
C ARG A 56 14.68 -19.77 17.73
N ASP A 57 14.55 -19.57 16.42
CA ASP A 57 14.47 -18.23 15.83
C ASP A 57 13.05 -17.66 15.98
N VAL A 58 12.03 -18.51 15.85
CA VAL A 58 10.62 -18.15 16.11
C VAL A 58 10.46 -17.75 17.59
N GLU A 59 11.03 -18.49 18.52
CA GLU A 59 11.08 -18.15 19.95
C GLU A 59 11.75 -16.79 20.19
N PHE A 60 12.89 -16.50 19.56
CA PHE A 60 13.51 -15.17 19.64
C PHE A 60 12.57 -14.06 19.17
N TRP A 61 11.89 -14.22 18.03
CA TRP A 61 10.96 -13.22 17.53
C TRP A 61 9.69 -13.10 18.39
N ILE A 62 9.19 -14.19 18.98
CA ILE A 62 8.12 -14.14 19.99
C ILE A 62 8.57 -13.26 21.16
N ARG A 63 9.80 -13.42 21.67
CA ARG A 63 10.35 -12.58 22.76
C ARG A 63 10.45 -11.11 22.35
N VAL A 64 10.92 -10.80 21.14
CA VAL A 64 10.97 -9.42 20.58
C VAL A 64 9.56 -8.80 20.47
N TYR A 65 8.53 -9.61 20.20
CA TYR A 65 7.15 -9.15 20.09
C TYR A 65 6.36 -9.16 21.40
N THR A 66 6.87 -9.68 22.52
CA THR A 66 6.08 -9.88 23.75
C THR A 66 6.77 -9.52 25.07
N GLN A 67 8.11 -9.59 25.14
CA GLN A 67 8.88 -9.41 26.39
C GLN A 67 9.61 -8.07 26.48
N ILE A 68 9.89 -7.43 25.35
CA ILE A 68 10.61 -6.15 25.28
C ILE A 68 9.87 -5.14 24.39
N ASP A 69 9.68 -3.93 24.90
CA ASP A 69 9.06 -2.80 24.21
C ASP A 69 10.12 -1.96 23.45
N THR A 70 9.69 -0.84 22.86
CA THR A 70 10.59 0.06 22.12
C THR A 70 11.63 0.80 22.97
N ASP A 71 11.58 0.70 24.29
CA ASP A 71 12.58 1.27 25.21
C ASP A 71 13.55 0.22 25.75
N ALA A 72 13.48 -1.01 25.22
CA ALA A 72 14.49 -2.05 25.39
C ALA A 72 14.94 -2.67 24.04
N GLY A 73 15.98 -3.51 24.08
CA GLY A 73 16.38 -4.34 22.95
C GLY A 73 17.43 -5.40 23.31
N PHE A 74 17.39 -6.52 22.61
CA PHE A 74 18.37 -7.58 22.78
C PHE A 74 19.67 -7.29 22.02
N LEU A 75 20.81 -7.55 22.66
CA LEU A 75 22.10 -7.68 21.99
C LEU A 75 22.36 -9.18 21.79
N HIS A 76 22.49 -9.65 20.55
CA HIS A 76 22.41 -11.07 20.20
C HIS A 76 23.31 -11.44 19.00
N ASP A 77 23.51 -12.73 18.73
CA ASP A 77 24.18 -13.21 17.51
C ASP A 77 23.24 -13.19 16.29
N GLN A 78 23.73 -12.82 15.10
CA GLN A 78 22.88 -12.71 13.91
C GLN A 78 22.50 -14.04 13.22
N TYR A 79 23.12 -15.17 13.59
CA TYR A 79 22.89 -16.47 12.94
C TYR A 79 22.28 -17.53 13.87
N ASN A 80 22.63 -17.53 15.17
CA ASN A 80 21.96 -18.30 16.22
C ASN A 80 21.25 -17.33 17.17
N LEU A 81 19.95 -17.10 16.94
CA LEU A 81 19.18 -16.10 17.68
C LEU A 81 18.91 -16.48 19.15
N ALA A 82 19.18 -17.72 19.56
CA ALA A 82 19.10 -18.11 20.97
C ALA A 82 20.23 -17.48 21.81
N VAL A 83 21.37 -17.14 21.18
CA VAL A 83 22.49 -16.44 21.83
C VAL A 83 22.16 -14.96 22.00
N VAL A 84 21.47 -14.64 23.10
CA VAL A 84 21.26 -13.27 23.58
C VAL A 84 22.28 -12.97 24.68
N TYR A 85 23.21 -12.07 24.39
CA TYR A 85 24.28 -11.66 25.30
C TYR A 85 23.76 -10.83 26.47
N ASP A 86 22.87 -9.88 26.16
CA ASP A 86 22.40 -8.83 27.06
C ASP A 86 21.02 -8.27 26.65
N THR A 87 20.34 -7.60 27.58
CA THR A 87 19.11 -6.84 27.30
C THR A 87 19.34 -5.38 27.69
N LEU A 88 19.44 -4.51 26.69
CA LEU A 88 19.77 -3.11 26.88
C LEU A 88 18.48 -2.31 27.05
N HIS A 89 18.35 -1.63 28.18
CA HIS A 89 17.24 -0.72 28.49
C HIS A 89 17.68 0.74 28.31
N PHE A 90 16.75 1.59 27.89
CA PHE A 90 16.97 3.01 27.61
C PHE A 90 15.85 3.84 28.24
N GLU A 91 16.15 5.04 28.73
CA GLU A 91 15.09 5.98 29.11
C GLU A 91 14.25 6.34 27.87
N PRO A 92 12.91 6.52 27.99
CA PRO A 92 12.04 6.92 26.88
C PRO A 92 12.48 8.23 26.19
N THR A 93 13.21 9.08 26.91
CA THR A 93 13.80 10.34 26.43
C THR A 93 15.12 10.17 25.66
N THR A 94 15.76 8.99 25.73
CA THR A 94 17.09 8.74 25.14
C THR A 94 17.06 8.83 23.63
N THR A 95 17.83 9.74 23.04
CA THR A 95 17.80 9.98 21.59
C THR A 95 18.41 8.81 20.80
N PRO A 96 18.05 8.60 19.52
CA PRO A 96 18.55 7.48 18.74
C PRO A 96 20.08 7.37 18.68
N GLY A 97 20.80 8.50 18.62
CA GLY A 97 22.26 8.53 18.60
C GLY A 97 22.92 8.26 19.97
N GLU A 98 22.19 8.42 21.07
CA GLU A 98 22.64 8.00 22.40
C GLU A 98 22.42 6.50 22.60
N ARG A 99 21.27 5.97 22.14
CA ARG A 99 21.02 4.52 22.10
C ARG A 99 22.08 3.80 21.25
N GLU A 100 22.43 4.35 20.08
CA GLU A 100 23.46 3.83 19.19
C GLU A 100 24.84 3.74 19.87
N ARG A 101 25.31 4.82 20.54
CA ARG A 101 26.57 4.82 21.32
C ARG A 101 26.59 3.79 22.45
N VAL A 102 25.46 3.60 23.14
CA VAL A 102 25.32 2.58 24.19
C VAL A 102 25.44 1.19 23.57
N VAL A 103 24.67 0.92 22.51
CA VAL A 103 24.68 -0.35 21.78
C VAL A 103 26.07 -0.71 21.27
N ASP A 104 26.80 0.24 20.67
CA ASP A 104 28.13 -0.03 20.11
C ASP A 104 29.20 -0.28 21.19
N ARG A 105 29.15 0.42 22.32
CA ARG A 105 30.03 0.14 23.47
C ARG A 105 29.80 -1.28 24.02
N GLU A 106 28.53 -1.71 24.13
CA GLU A 106 28.24 -3.07 24.58
C GLU A 106 28.61 -4.13 23.53
N ARG A 107 28.45 -3.81 22.23
CA ARG A 107 28.96 -4.63 21.12
C ARG A 107 30.47 -4.84 21.23
N GLU A 108 31.24 -3.78 21.47
CA GLU A 108 32.69 -3.85 21.70
C GLU A 108 33.05 -4.69 22.94
N ARG A 109 32.30 -4.54 24.06
CA ARG A 109 32.50 -5.33 25.28
C ARG A 109 32.33 -6.83 25.03
N TYR A 110 31.22 -7.24 24.41
CA TYR A 110 30.97 -8.66 24.11
C TYR A 110 31.89 -9.19 22.99
N GLY A 111 32.21 -8.38 21.98
CA GLY A 111 33.20 -8.74 20.95
C GLY A 111 34.61 -8.89 21.52
N ALA A 112 34.96 -8.20 22.61
CA ALA A 112 36.19 -8.43 23.35
C ALA A 112 36.15 -9.71 24.21
N ALA A 113 35.01 -10.03 24.83
CA ALA A 113 34.81 -11.28 25.57
C ALA A 113 34.93 -12.51 24.66
N LEU A 114 34.22 -12.53 23.53
CA LEU A 114 34.28 -13.61 22.53
C LEU A 114 35.70 -13.89 22.05
N ARG A 115 36.52 -12.85 21.85
CA ARG A 115 37.95 -13.00 21.50
C ARG A 115 38.78 -13.64 22.61
N ARG A 116 38.52 -13.32 23.88
CA ARG A 116 39.20 -13.97 25.03
C ARG A 116 38.80 -15.45 25.14
N ILE A 117 37.51 -15.74 25.04
CA ILE A 117 36.97 -17.11 25.12
C ILE A 117 37.52 -17.98 23.98
N ALA A 118 37.50 -17.47 22.75
CA ALA A 118 38.07 -18.16 21.59
C ALA A 118 39.59 -18.42 21.73
N ALA A 119 40.34 -17.50 22.35
CA ALA A 119 41.77 -17.67 22.57
C ALA A 119 42.11 -18.60 23.75
N ALA A 120 41.25 -18.70 24.75
CA ALA A 120 41.43 -19.56 25.93
C ALA A 120 41.10 -21.03 25.67
N GLY A 121 40.19 -21.32 24.73
CA GLY A 121 39.73 -22.67 24.44
C GLY A 121 39.04 -23.30 25.66
N ASP A 122 39.65 -24.34 26.22
CA ASP A 122 39.19 -25.03 27.44
C ASP A 122 40.05 -24.72 28.68
N GLY A 123 40.87 -23.66 28.60
CA GLY A 123 41.49 -23.04 29.77
C GLY A 123 40.46 -22.34 30.67
N PRO A 124 40.82 -22.03 31.94
CA PRO A 124 39.92 -21.39 32.90
C PRO A 124 39.55 -19.96 32.46
N LEU A 125 38.27 -19.62 32.59
CA LEU A 125 37.70 -18.33 32.20
C LEU A 125 37.24 -17.50 33.42
N PRO A 126 37.27 -16.16 33.36
CA PRO A 126 36.50 -15.30 34.25
C PRO A 126 35.00 -15.66 34.23
N ALA A 127 34.29 -15.47 35.34
CA ALA A 127 32.88 -15.88 35.46
C ALA A 127 31.95 -15.30 34.37
N ASP A 128 32.14 -14.03 33.98
CA ASP A 128 31.39 -13.41 32.89
C ASP A 128 31.70 -14.02 31.52
N ASP A 129 32.98 -14.34 31.26
CA ASP A 129 33.42 -14.96 30.01
C ASP A 129 32.95 -16.42 29.94
N GLN A 130 32.91 -17.13 31.07
CA GLN A 130 32.30 -18.46 31.17
C GLN A 130 30.79 -18.40 30.90
N ARG A 131 30.04 -17.47 31.54
CA ARG A 131 28.62 -17.25 31.24
C ARG A 131 28.39 -17.03 29.74
N ILE A 132 29.27 -16.25 29.09
CA ILE A 132 29.18 -16.00 27.65
C ILE A 132 29.51 -17.26 26.83
N LYS A 133 30.49 -18.11 27.23
CA LYS A 133 30.75 -19.42 26.61
C LYS A 133 29.53 -20.34 26.73
N ASP A 134 28.90 -20.37 27.91
CA ASP A 134 27.76 -21.24 28.22
C ASP A 134 26.53 -20.96 27.35
N LEU A 135 26.30 -19.70 26.93
CA LEU A 135 25.21 -19.33 26.00
C LEU A 135 25.26 -20.08 24.66
N TRP A 136 26.45 -20.53 24.24
CA TRP A 136 26.64 -21.25 22.97
C TRP A 136 26.56 -22.78 23.11
N GLY A 137 26.75 -23.31 24.31
CA GLY A 137 26.91 -24.75 24.55
C GLY A 137 27.90 -25.40 23.56
N ALA A 138 27.48 -26.50 22.93
CA ALA A 138 28.29 -27.24 21.97
C ALA A 138 28.58 -26.49 20.64
N GLU A 139 27.86 -25.41 20.32
CA GLU A 139 28.12 -24.60 19.13
C GLU A 139 29.28 -23.60 19.34
N GLY A 140 29.69 -23.40 20.60
CA GLY A 140 30.71 -22.44 21.06
C GLY A 140 32.15 -22.81 20.74
N THR A 141 32.42 -23.34 19.55
CA THR A 141 33.78 -23.63 19.08
C THR A 141 34.62 -22.34 18.96
N PRO A 142 35.94 -22.38 19.21
CA PRO A 142 36.81 -21.21 19.07
C PRO A 142 36.65 -20.45 17.74
N SER A 143 36.51 -21.18 16.62
CA SER A 143 36.28 -20.58 15.30
C SER A 143 34.90 -19.93 15.17
N ARG A 144 33.83 -20.51 15.73
CA ARG A 144 32.50 -19.88 15.72
C ARG A 144 32.47 -18.63 16.59
N LEU A 145 33.06 -18.69 17.78
CA LEU A 145 33.17 -17.57 18.72
C LEU A 145 34.02 -16.42 18.15
N HIS A 146 35.08 -16.74 17.41
CA HIS A 146 35.89 -15.73 16.73
C HIS A 146 35.11 -15.07 15.58
N ALA A 147 34.38 -15.83 14.76
CA ALA A 147 33.49 -15.25 13.75
C ALA A 147 32.36 -14.41 14.38
N ALA A 148 31.89 -14.79 15.56
CA ALA A 148 30.77 -14.14 16.24
C ALA A 148 31.05 -12.70 16.70
N THR A 149 32.31 -12.23 16.68
CA THR A 149 32.65 -10.85 17.07
C THR A 149 32.04 -9.83 16.12
N GLU A 150 31.97 -10.17 14.83
CA GLU A 150 31.41 -9.34 13.76
C GLU A 150 29.90 -9.59 13.55
N ASP A 151 29.36 -10.64 14.18
CA ASP A 151 27.96 -11.05 14.09
C ASP A 151 27.05 -10.41 15.15
N ILE A 152 27.62 -9.73 16.15
CA ILE A 152 26.85 -9.14 17.26
C ILE A 152 25.91 -8.06 16.73
N ARG A 153 24.61 -8.30 16.87
CA ARG A 153 23.51 -7.46 16.42
C ARG A 153 22.69 -6.92 17.59
N PHE A 154 22.07 -5.76 17.40
CA PHE A 154 21.06 -5.23 18.30
C PHE A 154 19.69 -5.27 17.63
N GLN A 155 18.68 -5.74 18.37
CA GLN A 155 17.29 -5.83 17.94
C GLN A 155 16.39 -5.12 18.96
N LEU A 156 15.80 -4.00 18.55
CA LEU A 156 14.86 -3.22 19.35
C LEU A 156 13.58 -4.03 19.62
N GLY A 157 13.07 -3.98 20.84
CA GLY A 157 11.79 -4.57 21.21
C GLY A 157 10.60 -3.90 20.53
N GLN A 158 9.49 -4.63 20.42
CA GLN A 158 8.28 -4.20 19.73
C GLN A 158 7.00 -4.56 20.51
N ALA A 159 7.06 -5.01 21.76
CA ALA A 159 5.90 -5.54 22.50
C ALA A 159 4.75 -4.53 22.65
N ASP A 160 5.05 -3.26 22.90
CA ASP A 160 4.09 -2.15 22.91
C ASP A 160 3.42 -1.96 21.54
N ARG A 161 4.21 -2.02 20.46
CA ARG A 161 3.75 -1.85 19.07
C ARG A 161 2.90 -3.02 18.62
N PHE A 162 3.29 -4.25 18.98
CA PHE A 162 2.59 -5.47 18.65
C PHE A 162 1.25 -5.53 19.41
N ARG A 163 1.25 -5.21 20.72
CA ARG A 163 0.00 -5.05 21.50
C ARG A 163 -0.92 -3.99 20.90
N ALA A 164 -0.38 -2.85 20.48
CA ALA A 164 -1.15 -1.83 19.78
C ALA A 164 -1.59 -2.26 18.36
N GLY A 165 -0.86 -3.18 17.72
CA GLY A 165 -1.20 -3.82 16.46
C GLY A 165 -2.36 -4.80 16.60
N LEU A 166 -2.37 -5.63 17.65
CA LEU A 166 -3.48 -6.51 18.02
C LEU A 166 -4.77 -5.72 18.31
N ILE A 167 -4.64 -4.53 18.90
CA ILE A 167 -5.79 -3.63 19.08
C ILE A 167 -6.24 -3.06 17.72
N ARG A 168 -5.32 -2.66 16.84
CA ARG A 168 -5.64 -2.12 15.50
C ARG A 168 -6.16 -3.16 14.51
N SER A 169 -5.81 -4.44 14.62
CA SER A 169 -6.12 -5.46 13.60
C SER A 169 -7.62 -5.67 13.42
N GLY A 170 -8.41 -5.61 14.49
CA GLY A 170 -9.87 -5.75 14.45
C GLY A 170 -10.61 -4.75 13.56
N ALA A 171 -10.03 -3.57 13.30
CA ALA A 171 -10.61 -2.60 12.37
C ALA A 171 -10.59 -3.10 10.91
N TRP A 172 -9.78 -4.11 10.60
CA TRP A 172 -9.43 -4.58 9.25
C TRP A 172 -9.60 -6.08 9.04
N GLU A 173 -9.54 -6.89 10.10
CA GLU A 173 -9.44 -8.37 10.04
C GLU A 173 -10.52 -9.02 9.17
N THR A 174 -11.78 -8.56 9.25
CA THR A 174 -12.89 -9.06 8.45
C THR A 174 -12.68 -8.84 6.94
N HIS A 175 -12.16 -7.67 6.54
CA HIS A 175 -11.88 -7.39 5.13
C HIS A 175 -10.67 -8.17 4.63
N ILE A 176 -9.64 -8.32 5.46
CA ILE A 176 -8.45 -9.10 5.12
C ILE A 176 -8.81 -10.57 4.94
N ALA A 177 -9.55 -11.16 5.88
CA ALA A 177 -10.04 -12.53 5.77
C ALA A 177 -10.88 -12.74 4.49
N GLN A 178 -11.81 -11.83 4.20
CA GLN A 178 -12.63 -11.90 2.99
C GLN A 178 -11.77 -11.83 1.71
N VAL A 179 -10.81 -10.89 1.62
CA VAL A 179 -9.95 -10.75 0.43
C VAL A 179 -9.04 -11.97 0.23
N LEU A 180 -8.55 -12.60 1.31
CA LEU A 180 -7.76 -13.82 1.22
C LEU A 180 -8.61 -15.00 0.76
N ALA A 181 -9.80 -15.19 1.35
CA ALA A 181 -10.75 -16.24 0.97
C ALA A 181 -11.19 -16.14 -0.50
N ASN A 182 -11.55 -14.93 -0.95
CA ASN A 182 -11.94 -14.63 -2.34
C ASN A 182 -10.85 -14.96 -3.39
N LEU A 183 -9.59 -15.15 -2.95
CA LEU A 183 -8.44 -15.44 -3.81
C LEU A 183 -7.84 -16.83 -3.52
N GLY A 184 -8.50 -17.67 -2.71
CA GLY A 184 -8.02 -19.01 -2.33
C GLY A 184 -6.72 -19.00 -1.51
N LEU A 185 -6.47 -17.93 -0.75
CA LEU A 185 -5.21 -17.71 -0.03
C LEU A 185 -5.33 -18.07 1.46
N PRO A 186 -4.29 -18.65 2.10
CA PRO A 186 -4.34 -19.04 3.51
C PRO A 186 -4.70 -17.89 4.46
N ALA A 187 -5.60 -18.18 5.41
CA ALA A 187 -6.04 -17.22 6.42
C ALA A 187 -4.88 -16.73 7.31
N GLU A 188 -3.85 -17.55 7.52
CA GLU A 188 -2.60 -17.18 8.21
C GLU A 188 -1.98 -15.88 7.67
N LEU A 189 -2.08 -15.61 6.36
CA LEU A 189 -1.50 -14.43 5.73
C LEU A 189 -2.08 -13.11 6.28
N ALA A 190 -3.24 -13.16 6.96
CA ALA A 190 -3.85 -12.00 7.57
C ALA A 190 -2.98 -11.35 8.66
N VAL A 191 -2.04 -12.08 9.28
CA VAL A 191 -1.18 -11.53 10.35
C VAL A 191 0.02 -10.72 9.83
N LEU A 192 0.31 -10.77 8.51
CA LEU A 192 1.49 -10.13 7.92
C LEU A 192 1.62 -8.61 8.23
N PRO A 193 0.53 -7.81 8.33
CA PRO A 193 0.63 -6.42 8.73
C PRO A 193 1.17 -6.17 10.14
N HIS A 194 1.26 -7.19 11.02
CA HIS A 194 1.99 -7.07 12.30
C HIS A 194 3.48 -6.81 12.06
N VAL A 195 4.08 -7.62 11.17
CA VAL A 195 5.51 -7.58 10.83
C VAL A 195 5.85 -6.32 10.04
N GLU A 196 4.97 -5.91 9.12
CA GLU A 196 5.22 -4.76 8.23
C GLU A 196 4.94 -3.40 8.88
N SER A 197 3.80 -3.23 9.57
CA SER A 197 3.37 -1.91 10.10
C SER A 197 2.82 -1.93 11.52
N SER A 198 2.75 -3.09 12.17
CA SER A 198 1.93 -3.32 13.36
C SER A 198 0.48 -2.83 13.15
N PHE A 199 -0.13 -3.18 12.01
CA PHE A 199 -1.47 -2.74 11.58
C PHE A 199 -1.67 -1.21 11.53
N ASN A 200 -0.64 -0.42 11.22
CA ASN A 200 -0.74 1.03 11.12
C ASN A 200 -0.95 1.49 9.65
N PRO A 201 -2.15 1.99 9.27
CA PRO A 201 -2.44 2.39 7.90
C PRO A 201 -1.74 3.68 7.47
N ALA A 202 -1.23 4.48 8.42
CA ALA A 202 -0.49 5.71 8.16
C ALA A 202 1.04 5.53 8.21
N ALA A 203 1.54 4.29 8.38
CA ALA A 203 2.97 4.02 8.53
C ALA A 203 3.77 4.40 7.27
N TYR A 204 4.90 5.11 7.46
CA TYR A 204 5.86 5.44 6.42
C TYR A 204 7.28 5.06 6.88
N SER A 205 8.02 4.32 6.05
CA SER A 205 9.42 4.00 6.33
C SER A 205 10.38 5.04 5.76
N LYS A 206 11.60 5.09 6.31
CA LYS A 206 12.70 5.95 5.83
C LYS A 206 13.07 5.72 4.34
N VAL A 207 12.74 4.55 3.79
CA VAL A 207 13.02 4.17 2.39
C VAL A 207 11.80 4.33 1.45
N GLY A 208 10.67 4.84 1.96
CA GLY A 208 9.50 5.19 1.15
C GLY A 208 8.48 4.08 0.93
N ALA A 209 8.59 2.95 1.64
CA ALA A 209 7.45 2.07 1.87
C ALA A 209 6.35 2.80 2.66
N ALA A 210 5.08 2.46 2.43
CA ALA A 210 3.96 3.13 3.07
C ALA A 210 2.75 2.20 3.27
N GLY A 211 1.94 2.54 4.27
CA GLY A 211 0.64 1.94 4.52
C GLY A 211 0.66 0.68 5.37
N LEU A 212 -0.54 0.11 5.53
CA LEU A 212 -0.81 -1.11 6.31
C LEU A 212 0.12 -2.27 5.92
N TRP A 213 0.39 -2.40 4.63
CA TRP A 213 1.16 -3.50 4.02
C TRP A 213 2.56 -3.07 3.52
N GLN A 214 3.07 -1.91 3.97
CA GLN A 214 4.38 -1.32 3.61
C GLN A 214 4.78 -1.44 2.13
N PHE A 215 3.88 -1.06 1.24
CA PHE A 215 4.18 -1.10 -0.19
C PHE A 215 5.25 -0.09 -0.61
N MET A 216 6.33 -0.56 -1.22
CA MET A 216 7.25 0.31 -1.98
C MET A 216 6.52 0.91 -3.20
N ARG A 217 6.69 2.22 -3.46
CA ARG A 217 5.98 2.95 -4.54
C ARG A 217 6.13 2.31 -5.92
N SER A 218 7.28 1.70 -6.22
CA SER A 218 7.55 0.95 -7.45
C SER A 218 6.72 -0.33 -7.56
N THR A 219 6.67 -1.12 -6.49
CA THR A 219 5.88 -2.37 -6.43
C THR A 219 4.38 -2.08 -6.41
N GLY A 220 3.91 -1.16 -5.56
CA GLY A 220 2.49 -0.86 -5.40
C GLY A 220 1.82 -0.40 -6.71
N ARG A 221 2.54 0.38 -7.55
CA ARG A 221 2.04 0.83 -8.87
C ARG A 221 1.64 -0.28 -9.84
N ARG A 222 2.07 -1.53 -9.61
CA ARG A 222 1.61 -2.70 -10.38
C ARG A 222 0.14 -3.04 -10.09
N TYR A 223 -0.29 -2.88 -8.83
CA TYR A 223 -1.56 -3.39 -8.31
C TYR A 223 -2.56 -2.27 -8.01
N MET A 224 -2.12 -1.17 -7.39
CA MET A 224 -2.96 -0.04 -6.95
C MET A 224 -2.60 1.31 -7.63
N ARG A 225 -3.36 2.38 -7.36
CA ARG A 225 -3.13 3.73 -7.87
C ARG A 225 -2.17 4.51 -6.95
N ILE A 226 -1.09 5.04 -7.53
CA ILE A 226 -0.12 5.88 -6.81
C ILE A 226 0.37 7.03 -7.70
N ASP A 227 -0.33 8.16 -7.64
CA ASP A 227 -0.03 9.40 -8.36
C ASP A 227 0.27 10.57 -7.39
N SER A 228 -0.18 11.79 -7.71
CA SER A 228 0.00 13.00 -6.88
C SER A 228 -1.26 13.38 -6.10
N ALA A 229 -2.45 12.93 -6.50
CA ALA A 229 -3.72 13.12 -5.80
C ALA A 229 -4.09 11.93 -4.91
N VAL A 230 -3.70 10.72 -5.32
CA VAL A 230 -4.07 9.46 -4.64
C VAL A 230 -2.84 8.57 -4.46
N ASP A 231 -2.65 8.07 -3.23
CA ASP A 231 -1.66 7.05 -2.88
C ASP A 231 -2.38 5.90 -2.14
N ASP A 232 -2.97 4.96 -2.90
CA ASP A 232 -3.79 3.83 -2.41
C ASP A 232 -3.06 2.94 -1.39
N ARG A 233 -1.73 3.09 -1.21
CA ARG A 233 -0.99 2.38 -0.16
C ARG A 233 -1.51 2.71 1.23
N LEU A 234 -1.98 3.94 1.43
CA LEU A 234 -2.58 4.39 2.69
C LEU A 234 -4.03 3.95 2.85
N ASP A 235 -4.67 3.40 1.81
CA ASP A 235 -6.00 2.81 1.87
C ASP A 235 -5.90 1.36 2.37
N PRO A 236 -6.45 1.01 3.54
CA PRO A 236 -6.36 -0.35 4.08
C PRO A 236 -7.04 -1.38 3.19
N PHE A 237 -8.11 -1.00 2.49
CA PHE A 237 -8.90 -1.91 1.65
C PHE A 237 -8.20 -2.17 0.32
N ARG A 238 -7.76 -1.10 -0.37
CA ARG A 238 -7.04 -1.20 -1.66
C ARG A 238 -5.64 -1.79 -1.52
N SER A 239 -4.94 -1.47 -0.43
CA SER A 239 -3.62 -2.08 -0.15
C SER A 239 -3.71 -3.55 0.24
N THR A 240 -4.81 -3.99 0.89
CA THR A 240 -5.09 -5.42 1.15
C THR A 240 -5.36 -6.18 -0.14
N GLU A 241 -6.23 -5.66 -1.03
CA GLU A 241 -6.49 -6.22 -2.36
C GLU A 241 -5.17 -6.43 -3.15
N ALA A 242 -4.28 -5.44 -3.11
CA ALA A 242 -2.97 -5.51 -3.74
C ALA A 242 -1.97 -6.46 -3.04
N ALA A 243 -2.01 -6.56 -1.71
CA ALA A 243 -1.13 -7.46 -0.95
C ALA A 243 -1.44 -8.92 -1.26
N ALA A 244 -2.73 -9.29 -1.25
CA ALA A 244 -3.19 -10.61 -1.63
C ALA A 244 -2.78 -10.98 -3.08
N GLN A 245 -2.94 -10.05 -4.04
CA GLN A 245 -2.48 -10.24 -5.42
C GLN A 245 -0.95 -10.43 -5.53
N LEU A 246 -0.15 -9.73 -4.72
CA LEU A 246 1.31 -9.90 -4.69
C LEU A 246 1.72 -11.23 -4.03
N LEU A 247 1.04 -11.66 -2.97
CA LEU A 247 1.26 -12.94 -2.30
C LEU A 247 0.89 -14.11 -3.21
N ALA A 248 -0.24 -14.04 -3.91
CA ALA A 248 -0.65 -15.02 -4.93
C ALA A 248 0.31 -15.07 -6.13
N TYR A 249 0.87 -13.93 -6.56
CA TYR A 249 1.95 -13.90 -7.55
C TYR A 249 3.22 -14.58 -7.03
N ASN A 250 3.65 -14.25 -5.80
CA ASN A 250 4.86 -14.82 -5.20
C ASN A 250 4.74 -16.34 -5.02
N TYR A 251 3.58 -16.85 -4.59
CA TYR A 251 3.34 -18.28 -4.44
C TYR A 251 3.42 -19.01 -5.78
N ARG A 252 2.71 -18.52 -6.82
CA ARG A 252 2.74 -19.12 -8.17
C ARG A 252 4.15 -19.17 -8.80
N VAL A 253 5.03 -18.22 -8.46
CA VAL A 253 6.42 -18.16 -8.99
C VAL A 253 7.41 -19.03 -8.20
N LEU A 254 7.11 -19.38 -6.94
CA LEU A 254 8.07 -20.01 -6.02
C LEU A 254 7.65 -21.40 -5.53
N GLY A 255 6.36 -21.74 -5.60
CA GLY A 255 5.77 -23.04 -5.27
C GLY A 255 5.42 -23.25 -3.79
N THR A 256 5.98 -22.46 -2.86
CA THR A 256 5.77 -22.65 -1.42
C THR A 256 5.51 -21.33 -0.69
N TRP A 257 4.63 -21.35 0.32
CA TRP A 257 4.31 -20.17 1.12
C TRP A 257 5.49 -19.58 1.91
N PRO A 258 6.41 -20.38 2.50
CA PRO A 258 7.62 -19.85 3.13
C PRO A 258 8.46 -18.97 2.20
N LEU A 259 8.64 -19.39 0.94
CA LEU A 259 9.33 -18.61 -0.07
C LEU A 259 8.50 -17.42 -0.54
N ALA A 260 7.17 -17.58 -0.67
CA ALA A 260 6.27 -16.51 -1.10
C ALA A 260 6.23 -15.33 -0.11
N LEU A 261 6.27 -15.63 1.19
CA LEU A 261 6.38 -14.68 2.28
C LEU A 261 7.76 -14.03 2.32
N THR A 262 8.86 -14.81 2.28
CA THR A 262 10.22 -14.26 2.16
C THR A 262 10.36 -13.33 0.93
N ALA A 263 9.69 -13.66 -0.17
CA ALA A 263 9.64 -12.86 -1.40
C ALA A 263 8.76 -11.60 -1.31
N TYR A 264 7.89 -11.47 -0.30
CA TYR A 264 7.17 -10.22 -0.03
C TYR A 264 8.16 -9.13 0.40
N ASN A 265 9.03 -9.46 1.35
CA ASN A 265 10.12 -8.61 1.84
C ASN A 265 11.28 -8.46 0.83
N HIS A 266 11.81 -9.59 0.36
CA HIS A 266 13.04 -9.62 -0.44
C HIS A 266 12.83 -9.39 -1.95
N GLY A 267 11.60 -9.56 -2.43
CA GLY A 267 11.25 -9.54 -3.85
C GLY A 267 11.40 -10.91 -4.52
N THR A 268 10.41 -11.28 -5.31
CA THR A 268 10.24 -12.60 -5.96
C THR A 268 11.46 -13.04 -6.77
N ALA A 269 12.03 -12.16 -7.59
CA ALA A 269 13.22 -12.48 -8.39
C ALA A 269 14.50 -12.63 -7.56
N GLY A 270 14.54 -12.16 -6.31
CA GLY A 270 15.65 -12.42 -5.38
C GLY A 270 15.55 -13.82 -4.77
N VAL A 271 14.36 -14.19 -4.31
CA VAL A 271 14.10 -15.52 -3.73
C VAL A 271 14.13 -16.62 -4.80
N ARG A 272 13.65 -16.35 -6.03
CA ARG A 272 13.79 -17.31 -7.13
C ARG A 272 15.26 -17.59 -7.44
N ARG A 273 16.13 -16.57 -7.49
CA ARG A 273 17.59 -16.80 -7.62
C ARG A 273 18.17 -17.62 -6.48
N ALA A 274 17.66 -17.50 -5.25
CA ALA A 274 18.08 -18.35 -4.14
C ALA A 274 17.68 -19.82 -4.38
N LYS A 275 16.43 -20.07 -4.79
CA LYS A 275 15.91 -21.40 -5.17
C LYS A 275 16.70 -22.02 -6.33
N GLU A 276 16.96 -21.24 -7.38
CA GLU A 276 17.78 -21.62 -8.54
C GLU A 276 19.24 -21.92 -8.15
N THR A 277 19.88 -21.07 -7.35
CA THR A 277 21.31 -21.20 -6.98
C THR A 277 21.57 -22.40 -6.06
N LEU A 278 20.64 -22.71 -5.15
CA LEU A 278 20.79 -23.79 -4.18
C LEU A 278 20.10 -25.10 -4.60
N GLY A 279 19.34 -25.11 -5.70
CA GLY A 279 18.59 -26.27 -6.19
C GLY A 279 17.54 -26.78 -5.21
N THR A 280 16.82 -25.87 -4.53
CA THR A 280 15.94 -26.23 -3.40
C THR A 280 14.87 -25.18 -3.14
N ASP A 281 13.70 -25.60 -2.68
CA ASP A 281 12.66 -24.73 -2.11
C ASP A 281 12.47 -24.86 -0.59
N ASP A 282 13.29 -25.68 0.07
CA ASP A 282 13.35 -25.69 1.53
C ASP A 282 13.78 -24.32 2.06
N ILE A 283 12.89 -23.69 2.82
CA ILE A 283 13.13 -22.41 3.48
C ILE A 283 14.31 -22.47 4.45
N VAL A 284 14.55 -23.60 5.12
CA VAL A 284 15.63 -23.74 6.11
C VAL A 284 16.98 -23.63 5.42
N ARG A 285 17.22 -24.43 4.37
CA ARG A 285 18.41 -24.36 3.53
C ARG A 285 18.56 -23.01 2.84
N ILE A 286 17.47 -22.36 2.43
CA ILE A 286 17.52 -21.00 1.87
C ILE A 286 17.99 -19.97 2.91
N VAL A 287 17.37 -19.88 4.10
CA VAL A 287 17.73 -18.83 5.09
C VAL A 287 19.08 -19.07 5.76
N ARG A 288 19.50 -20.33 5.93
CA ARG A 288 20.80 -20.69 6.50
C ARG A 288 21.92 -20.56 5.45
N SER A 289 21.78 -21.18 4.28
CA SER A 289 22.88 -21.36 3.31
C SER A 289 22.94 -20.32 2.18
N TYR A 290 21.85 -19.63 1.81
CA TYR A 290 21.94 -18.61 0.75
C TYR A 290 22.60 -17.34 1.29
N ASN A 291 23.64 -16.86 0.59
CA ASN A 291 24.30 -15.61 0.94
C ASN A 291 24.44 -14.70 -0.29
N SER A 292 24.05 -13.44 -0.13
CA SER A 292 24.28 -12.39 -1.12
C SER A 292 24.22 -11.02 -0.44
N ARG A 293 24.84 -10.01 -1.06
CA ARG A 293 24.86 -8.61 -0.55
C ARG A 293 23.46 -8.01 -0.28
N THR A 294 22.41 -8.59 -0.85
CA THR A 294 21.01 -8.18 -0.64
C THR A 294 20.23 -9.09 0.31
N PHE A 295 20.66 -10.34 0.54
CA PHE A 295 19.96 -11.32 1.38
C PHE A 295 20.54 -11.35 2.81
N GLY A 296 20.49 -10.17 3.45
CA GLY A 296 20.95 -9.96 4.82
C GLY A 296 19.92 -10.37 5.87
N PHE A 297 20.23 -10.04 7.13
CA PHE A 297 19.46 -10.41 8.34
C PHE A 297 17.93 -10.32 8.17
N ALA A 298 17.40 -9.18 7.71
CA ALA A 298 15.95 -8.96 7.59
C ALA A 298 15.27 -9.97 6.66
N SER A 299 15.84 -10.24 5.48
CA SER A 299 15.25 -11.19 4.52
C SER A 299 15.41 -12.64 4.95
N ARG A 300 16.47 -12.99 5.69
CA ARG A 300 16.61 -14.32 6.33
C ARG A 300 15.59 -14.53 7.45
N ASN A 301 15.30 -13.48 8.22
CA ASN A 301 14.44 -13.55 9.40
C ASN A 301 12.94 -13.37 9.09
N PHE A 302 12.56 -12.85 7.92
CA PHE A 302 11.19 -12.45 7.64
C PHE A 302 10.15 -13.57 7.84
N TYR A 303 10.50 -14.82 7.50
CA TYR A 303 9.60 -15.95 7.68
C TYR A 303 9.43 -16.36 9.16
N VAL A 304 10.51 -16.37 9.93
CA VAL A 304 10.45 -16.70 11.37
C VAL A 304 9.80 -15.59 12.20
N SER A 305 9.95 -14.32 11.79
CA SER A 305 9.20 -13.21 12.37
C SER A 305 7.70 -13.28 12.01
N PHE A 306 7.34 -13.77 10.82
CA PHE A 306 5.94 -14.02 10.46
C PHE A 306 5.33 -15.18 11.28
N LEU A 307 6.05 -16.30 11.45
CA LEU A 307 5.62 -17.41 12.30
C LEU A 307 5.45 -16.98 13.77
N ALA A 308 6.34 -16.13 14.29
CA ALA A 308 6.22 -15.54 15.62
C ALA A 308 5.00 -14.61 15.74
N ALA A 309 4.74 -13.78 14.72
CA ALA A 309 3.54 -12.94 14.70
C ALA A 309 2.24 -13.77 14.65
N LEU A 310 2.25 -14.92 13.96
CA LEU A 310 1.14 -15.86 13.88
C LEU A 310 0.86 -16.56 15.22
N GLU A 311 1.91 -16.97 15.94
CA GLU A 311 1.79 -17.51 17.30
C GLU A 311 1.13 -16.50 18.26
N VAL A 312 1.57 -15.24 18.21
CA VAL A 312 1.10 -14.19 19.14
C VAL A 312 -0.30 -13.68 18.78
N ASP A 313 -0.68 -13.56 17.50
CA ASP A 313 -2.05 -13.18 17.11
C ASP A 313 -3.08 -14.28 17.42
N ARG A 314 -2.69 -15.57 17.30
CA ARG A 314 -3.52 -16.72 17.70
C ARG A 314 -3.68 -16.85 19.21
N ASN A 315 -2.73 -16.34 20.01
CA ASN A 315 -2.72 -16.48 21.47
C ASN A 315 -2.56 -15.14 22.20
N PRO A 316 -3.38 -14.10 21.93
CA PRO A 316 -3.11 -12.75 22.42
C PRO A 316 -3.17 -12.66 23.96
N GLU A 317 -4.08 -13.42 24.59
CA GLU A 317 -4.27 -13.40 26.05
C GLU A 317 -3.10 -14.05 26.82
N LYS A 318 -2.46 -15.07 26.22
CA LYS A 318 -1.24 -15.74 26.73
C LYS A 318 -0.05 -14.78 26.90
N TYR A 319 0.00 -13.73 26.08
CA TYR A 319 1.14 -12.79 26.02
C TYR A 319 0.82 -11.40 26.56
N PHE A 320 -0.44 -10.93 26.49
CA PHE A 320 -0.82 -9.56 26.84
C PHE A 320 -2.03 -9.43 27.78
N GLY A 321 -2.59 -10.55 28.25
CA GLY A 321 -3.86 -10.56 28.98
C GLY A 321 -5.03 -10.14 28.10
N SER A 322 -6.15 -9.74 28.72
CA SER A 322 -7.36 -9.35 27.98
C SER A 322 -7.13 -8.11 27.11
N LEU A 323 -7.47 -8.25 25.82
CA LEU A 323 -7.37 -7.19 24.81
C LEU A 323 -8.71 -7.01 24.11
N GLN A 324 -9.14 -5.75 23.96
CA GLN A 324 -10.25 -5.40 23.08
C GLN A 324 -9.68 -4.97 21.72
N ARG A 325 -9.90 -5.80 20.69
CA ARG A 325 -9.63 -5.41 19.28
C ARG A 325 -10.61 -4.28 18.88
N GLN A 326 -10.17 -3.37 18.01
CA GLN A 326 -11.02 -2.30 17.48
C GLN A 326 -12.16 -2.88 16.62
N SER A 327 -13.33 -2.25 16.64
CA SER A 327 -14.44 -2.64 15.76
C SER A 327 -14.15 -2.29 14.30
N ALA A 328 -14.53 -3.18 13.38
CA ALA A 328 -14.47 -2.94 11.93
C ALA A 328 -15.11 -1.60 11.51
N LEU A 329 -14.43 -0.84 10.64
CA LEU A 329 -14.91 0.46 10.18
C LEU A 329 -16.19 0.32 9.34
N LYS A 330 -17.22 1.12 9.68
CA LYS A 330 -18.51 1.16 8.97
C LYS A 330 -18.63 2.44 8.14
N PHE A 331 -18.75 2.28 6.83
CA PHE A 331 -18.83 3.36 5.85
C PHE A 331 -19.62 2.92 4.61
N GLN A 332 -19.88 3.86 3.70
CA GLN A 332 -20.38 3.63 2.34
C GLN A 332 -19.39 4.23 1.33
N GLU A 333 -19.17 3.58 0.18
CA GLU A 333 -18.35 4.12 -0.92
C GLU A 333 -19.25 4.75 -2.01
N VAL A 334 -19.07 6.05 -2.30
CA VAL A 334 -19.71 6.72 -3.45
C VAL A 334 -18.68 7.07 -4.53
N GLN A 335 -19.00 6.82 -5.80
CA GLN A 335 -18.11 7.16 -6.92
C GLN A 335 -18.29 8.62 -7.34
N LEU A 336 -17.20 9.38 -7.44
CA LEU A 336 -17.28 10.77 -7.91
C LEU A 336 -17.67 10.85 -9.41
N PRO A 337 -18.68 11.68 -9.78
CA PRO A 337 -19.13 11.81 -11.17
C PRO A 337 -18.12 12.53 -12.09
N ALA A 338 -17.31 13.42 -11.52
CA ALA A 338 -16.32 14.28 -12.20
C ALA A 338 -15.10 14.50 -11.28
N TYR A 339 -14.11 15.29 -11.71
CA TYR A 339 -13.12 15.83 -10.77
C TYR A 339 -13.76 16.94 -9.95
N VAL A 340 -13.58 16.94 -8.62
CA VAL A 340 -14.23 17.89 -7.70
C VAL A 340 -13.22 18.41 -6.68
N SER A 341 -13.29 19.69 -6.29
CA SER A 341 -12.43 20.24 -5.22
C SER A 341 -12.85 19.69 -3.85
N MET A 342 -11.93 19.62 -2.88
CA MET A 342 -12.30 19.18 -1.52
C MET A 342 -13.28 20.15 -0.84
N PRO A 343 -13.12 21.49 -0.90
CA PRO A 343 -14.09 22.41 -0.31
C PRO A 343 -15.51 22.30 -0.90
N THR A 344 -15.63 21.99 -2.19
CA THR A 344 -16.94 21.69 -2.80
C THR A 344 -17.55 20.41 -2.22
N LEU A 345 -16.74 19.36 -2.02
CA LEU A 345 -17.24 18.11 -1.43
C LEU A 345 -17.68 18.32 0.01
N GLU A 346 -16.88 18.99 0.84
CA GLU A 346 -17.22 19.35 2.22
C GLU A 346 -18.56 20.12 2.27
N ARG A 347 -18.73 21.13 1.39
CA ARG A 347 -19.99 21.89 1.20
C ARG A 347 -21.18 21.02 0.77
N ALA A 348 -20.98 20.11 -0.19
CA ALA A 348 -22.04 19.29 -0.79
C ALA A 348 -22.51 18.17 0.14
N LEU A 349 -21.56 17.57 0.87
CA LEU A 349 -21.74 16.46 1.79
C LEU A 349 -22.22 16.90 3.18
N ARG A 350 -21.75 18.06 3.66
CA ARG A 350 -21.93 18.55 5.05
C ARG A 350 -21.31 17.63 6.10
N ILE A 351 -20.17 17.03 5.77
CA ILE A 351 -19.37 16.18 6.67
C ILE A 351 -18.13 16.95 7.13
N GLU A 352 -17.78 16.79 8.40
CA GLU A 352 -16.57 17.31 9.02
C GLU A 352 -15.29 16.89 8.26
N PRO A 353 -14.38 17.82 7.90
CA PRO A 353 -13.18 17.52 7.12
C PRO A 353 -12.29 16.44 7.74
N GLU A 354 -12.13 16.45 9.06
CA GLU A 354 -11.35 15.49 9.85
C GLU A 354 -11.92 14.07 9.70
N LYS A 355 -13.25 13.94 9.79
CA LYS A 355 -13.98 12.67 9.63
C LYS A 355 -13.92 12.17 8.19
N LEU A 356 -14.04 13.06 7.21
CA LEU A 356 -13.89 12.73 5.79
C LEU A 356 -12.46 12.28 5.48
N ARG A 357 -11.45 12.91 6.09
CA ARG A 357 -10.03 12.57 5.95
C ARG A 357 -9.67 11.23 6.59
N ALA A 358 -10.19 10.94 7.78
CA ALA A 358 -10.01 9.66 8.45
C ALA A 358 -10.54 8.47 7.63
N LEU A 359 -11.64 8.65 6.89
CA LEU A 359 -12.20 7.63 6.01
C LEU A 359 -11.50 7.53 4.64
N ASN A 360 -10.78 8.57 4.21
CA ASN A 360 -10.13 8.65 2.88
C ASN A 360 -8.61 8.90 2.94
N PRO A 361 -7.84 8.05 3.66
CA PRO A 361 -6.41 8.25 3.88
C PRO A 361 -5.53 8.21 2.61
N ALA A 362 -6.03 7.66 1.50
CA ALA A 362 -5.32 7.68 0.22
C ALA A 362 -5.29 9.04 -0.47
N LEU A 363 -6.21 9.96 -0.12
CA LEU A 363 -6.19 11.31 -0.68
C LEU A 363 -5.00 12.08 -0.10
N THR A 364 -4.08 12.52 -0.96
CA THR A 364 -2.83 13.15 -0.54
C THR A 364 -3.06 14.57 -0.03
N HIS A 365 -2.07 15.15 0.64
CA HIS A 365 -2.04 16.58 0.96
C HIS A 365 -2.28 17.48 -0.26
N ALA A 366 -1.92 17.06 -1.49
CA ALA A 366 -2.23 17.89 -2.66
C ALA A 366 -3.75 18.07 -2.86
N VAL A 367 -4.57 17.09 -2.49
CA VAL A 367 -6.03 17.18 -2.52
C VAL A 367 -6.58 17.98 -1.33
N TRP A 368 -6.09 17.71 -0.12
CA TRP A 368 -6.56 18.40 1.09
C TRP A 368 -6.16 19.88 1.13
N ASP A 369 -5.02 20.25 0.57
CA ASP A 369 -4.57 21.64 0.43
C ASP A 369 -5.25 22.37 -0.76
N GLY A 370 -6.21 21.73 -1.44
CA GLY A 370 -6.89 22.26 -2.64
C GLY A 370 -6.04 22.34 -3.92
N ARG A 371 -4.74 22.04 -3.84
CA ARG A 371 -3.77 22.09 -4.96
C ARG A 371 -4.10 21.11 -6.10
N GLN A 372 -4.89 20.09 -5.81
CA GLN A 372 -5.45 19.12 -6.76
C GLN A 372 -6.90 18.78 -6.36
N ARG A 373 -7.66 18.25 -7.32
CA ARG A 373 -9.05 17.83 -7.16
C ARG A 373 -9.11 16.35 -6.79
N VAL A 374 -10.15 15.92 -6.06
CA VAL A 374 -10.48 14.50 -5.94
C VAL A 374 -10.79 13.97 -7.35
N PRO A 375 -10.20 12.84 -7.79
CA PRO A 375 -10.39 12.37 -9.15
C PRO A 375 -11.80 11.90 -9.48
N LYS A 376 -12.21 12.05 -10.75
CA LYS A 376 -13.36 11.33 -11.31
C LYS A 376 -13.24 9.83 -11.03
N ALA A 377 -14.37 9.20 -10.70
CA ALA A 377 -14.49 7.79 -10.32
C ALA A 377 -13.65 7.36 -9.10
N TYR A 378 -13.06 8.28 -8.33
CA TYR A 378 -12.57 7.96 -6.99
C TYR A 378 -13.75 7.51 -6.12
N ARG A 379 -13.53 6.45 -5.32
CA ARG A 379 -14.52 5.91 -4.39
C ARG A 379 -14.36 6.62 -3.04
N LEU A 380 -15.14 7.68 -2.85
CA LEU A 380 -15.12 8.46 -1.62
C LEU A 380 -15.87 7.70 -0.53
N ARG A 381 -15.19 7.40 0.58
CA ARG A 381 -15.81 6.79 1.77
C ARG A 381 -16.49 7.84 2.61
N LEU A 382 -17.75 7.59 2.94
CA LEU A 382 -18.60 8.44 3.76
C LEU A 382 -19.11 7.65 4.97
N PRO A 383 -19.38 8.29 6.12
CA PRO A 383 -19.92 7.60 7.28
C PRO A 383 -21.35 7.10 6.99
N LEU A 384 -21.81 6.16 7.81
CA LEU A 384 -23.23 5.80 7.86
C LEU A 384 -23.95 6.78 8.82
N ASP A 385 -24.32 7.95 8.31
CA ASP A 385 -25.00 9.03 9.05
C ASP A 385 -26.53 9.03 8.88
N GLY A 386 -27.08 7.99 8.23
CA GLY A 386 -28.49 7.90 7.83
C GLY A 386 -28.75 8.35 6.39
N THR A 387 -27.85 9.14 5.79
CA THR A 387 -27.92 9.47 4.36
C THR A 387 -27.40 8.31 3.52
N VAL A 388 -28.20 7.84 2.55
CA VAL A 388 -27.72 6.90 1.52
C VAL A 388 -27.15 7.69 0.36
N TRP A 389 -25.83 7.67 0.20
CA TRP A 389 -25.11 8.48 -0.78
C TRP A 389 -24.93 7.74 -2.11
N THR A 390 -25.77 8.08 -3.10
CA THR A 390 -25.59 7.64 -4.49
C THR A 390 -24.74 8.64 -5.30
N ARG A 391 -24.20 8.19 -6.44
CA ARG A 391 -23.46 9.04 -7.39
C ARG A 391 -24.36 10.15 -7.93
N GLU A 392 -25.64 9.85 -8.08
CA GLU A 392 -26.70 10.71 -8.62
C GLU A 392 -27.10 11.78 -7.60
N LEU A 393 -27.29 11.40 -6.32
CA LEU A 393 -27.52 12.34 -5.23
C LEU A 393 -26.32 13.28 -5.03
N LEU A 394 -25.10 12.74 -5.12
CA LEU A 394 -23.89 13.57 -5.05
C LEU A 394 -23.81 14.53 -6.24
N ALA A 395 -24.10 14.08 -7.47
CA ALA A 395 -24.16 14.94 -8.66
C ALA A 395 -25.21 16.06 -8.51
N GLN A 396 -26.37 15.79 -7.91
CA GLN A 396 -27.40 16.80 -7.62
C GLN A 396 -26.98 17.84 -6.56
N ARG A 397 -25.99 17.55 -5.72
CA ARG A 397 -25.43 18.49 -4.71
C ARG A 397 -24.27 19.35 -5.25
N LEU A 398 -23.82 19.08 -6.49
CA LEU A 398 -22.72 19.74 -7.17
C LEU A 398 -23.25 20.64 -8.29
N ASN A 399 -22.81 21.90 -8.34
CA ASN A 399 -23.16 22.77 -9.45
C ASN A 399 -22.33 22.38 -10.70
N PRO A 400 -22.85 22.60 -11.93
CA PRO A 400 -22.11 22.27 -13.16
C PRO A 400 -20.70 22.89 -13.23
N GLY A 401 -20.52 24.12 -12.72
CA GLY A 401 -19.23 24.80 -12.66
C GLY A 401 -18.23 24.25 -11.62
N GLU A 402 -18.66 23.34 -10.73
CA GLU A 402 -17.79 22.67 -9.76
C GLU A 402 -17.36 21.24 -10.22
N MET A 403 -17.88 20.77 -11.36
CA MET A 403 -17.59 19.45 -11.93
C MET A 403 -16.59 19.56 -13.08
N PHE A 404 -15.33 19.24 -12.81
CA PHE A 404 -14.24 19.45 -13.75
C PHE A 404 -13.94 18.19 -14.59
N ALA A 405 -13.58 18.39 -15.86
CA ALA A 405 -13.20 17.30 -16.77
C ALA A 405 -11.82 16.69 -16.46
N GLY A 406 -10.98 17.40 -15.72
CA GLY A 406 -9.61 17.00 -15.38
C GLY A 406 -9.11 17.59 -14.07
N GLN A 407 -7.88 17.21 -13.70
CA GLN A 407 -7.20 17.75 -12.52
C GLN A 407 -7.07 19.27 -12.57
N SER A 408 -6.90 19.90 -11.40
CA SER A 408 -6.32 21.24 -11.40
C SER A 408 -4.85 21.12 -11.80
N ALA A 409 -4.52 21.57 -13.00
CA ALA A 409 -3.13 21.83 -13.34
C ALA A 409 -2.73 23.10 -12.58
N PRO A 410 -1.71 23.08 -11.71
CA PRO A 410 -1.26 24.31 -11.07
C PRO A 410 -0.89 25.31 -12.17
N PRO A 411 -1.35 26.57 -12.10
CA PRO A 411 -1.00 27.55 -13.11
C PRO A 411 0.53 27.65 -13.21
N ARG A 412 1.02 27.70 -14.44
CA ARG A 412 2.45 27.64 -14.74
C ARG A 412 2.99 29.03 -15.02
N TYR A 413 3.84 29.52 -14.13
CA TYR A 413 4.51 30.80 -14.30
C TYR A 413 5.88 30.59 -14.96
N ARG A 414 6.13 31.30 -16.07
CA ARG A 414 7.43 31.33 -16.72
C ARG A 414 8.25 32.49 -16.16
N VAL A 415 9.33 32.18 -15.46
CA VAL A 415 10.22 33.14 -14.78
C VAL A 415 10.72 34.19 -15.77
N GLN A 416 10.49 35.47 -15.44
CA GLN A 416 10.91 36.63 -16.22
C GLN A 416 12.24 37.20 -15.71
N ALA A 417 12.80 38.18 -16.43
CA ALA A 417 14.04 38.83 -16.02
C ALA A 417 13.86 39.59 -14.69
N GLY A 418 14.72 39.30 -13.72
CA GLY A 418 14.69 39.91 -12.38
C GLY A 418 13.71 39.26 -11.38
N ASP A 419 13.03 38.17 -11.74
CA ASP A 419 12.17 37.45 -10.81
C ASP A 419 12.96 36.73 -9.70
N THR A 420 12.38 36.69 -8.50
CA THR A 420 12.87 35.93 -7.35
C THR A 420 11.72 35.14 -6.74
N LEU A 421 12.02 34.07 -5.98
CA LEU A 421 11.01 33.31 -5.25
C LEU A 421 10.14 34.21 -4.35
N VAL A 422 10.73 35.26 -3.75
CA VAL A 422 10.01 36.25 -2.95
C VAL A 422 9.04 37.09 -3.80
N ARG A 423 9.51 37.66 -4.93
CA ARG A 423 8.66 38.49 -5.81
C ARG A 423 7.51 37.69 -6.42
N VAL A 424 7.78 36.46 -6.88
CA VAL A 424 6.74 35.61 -7.46
C VAL A 424 5.78 35.13 -6.38
N ALA A 425 6.25 34.70 -5.21
CA ALA A 425 5.37 34.27 -4.12
C ALA A 425 4.43 35.40 -3.65
N ALA A 426 4.95 36.62 -3.51
CA ALA A 426 4.15 37.80 -3.18
C ALA A 426 3.07 38.11 -4.25
N ARG A 427 3.41 37.97 -5.53
CA ARG A 427 2.46 38.12 -6.66
C ARG A 427 1.29 37.12 -6.61
N TYR A 428 1.49 35.96 -6.01
CA TYR A 428 0.48 34.91 -5.85
C TYR A 428 0.00 34.73 -4.39
N GLY A 429 0.24 35.71 -3.52
CA GLY A 429 -0.30 35.73 -2.14
C GLY A 429 0.26 34.67 -1.18
N VAL A 430 1.41 34.06 -1.48
CA VAL A 430 2.03 33.01 -0.64
C VAL A 430 3.42 33.39 -0.15
N SER A 431 3.96 32.62 0.80
CA SER A 431 5.35 32.77 1.24
C SER A 431 6.33 32.21 0.21
N ALA A 432 7.52 32.81 0.12
CA ALA A 432 8.62 32.34 -0.74
C ALA A 432 9.00 30.88 -0.45
N ASP A 433 8.88 30.47 0.81
CA ASP A 433 9.12 29.14 1.33
C ASP A 433 8.06 28.12 0.85
N THR A 434 6.77 28.47 0.87
CA THR A 434 5.70 27.64 0.30
C THR A 434 5.84 27.49 -1.22
N LEU A 435 6.15 28.58 -1.94
CA LEU A 435 6.40 28.50 -3.38
C LEU A 435 7.65 27.65 -3.71
N ALA A 436 8.69 27.75 -2.88
CA ALA A 436 9.91 26.94 -3.03
C ALA A 436 9.62 25.44 -2.82
N ARG A 437 8.94 25.06 -1.72
CA ARG A 437 8.49 23.69 -1.46
C ARG A 437 7.71 23.10 -2.63
N MET A 438 6.73 23.85 -3.14
CA MET A 438 5.85 23.39 -4.22
C MET A 438 6.60 23.11 -5.54
N ASN A 439 7.77 23.75 -5.73
CA ASN A 439 8.63 23.57 -6.91
C ASN A 439 9.85 22.68 -6.67
N HIS A 440 9.93 22.01 -5.51
CA HIS A 440 11.11 21.27 -5.05
C HIS A 440 12.40 22.11 -5.08
N LEU A 441 12.28 23.40 -4.77
CA LEU A 441 13.37 24.37 -4.67
C LEU A 441 13.75 24.62 -3.20
N ARG A 442 15.01 25.00 -2.97
CA ARG A 442 15.41 25.67 -1.72
C ARG A 442 14.92 27.12 -1.75
N VAL A 443 14.58 27.70 -0.60
CA VAL A 443 14.10 29.10 -0.51
C VAL A 443 15.13 30.11 -1.07
N SER A 444 16.42 29.79 -0.96
CA SER A 444 17.55 30.54 -1.52
C SER A 444 17.89 30.23 -2.99
N ALA A 445 17.10 29.40 -3.68
CA ALA A 445 17.38 29.04 -5.07
C ALA A 445 17.12 30.21 -6.03
N ARG A 446 18.15 30.59 -6.79
CA ARG A 446 18.01 31.58 -7.87
C ARG A 446 17.14 31.00 -8.99
N LEU A 447 16.03 31.68 -9.30
CA LEU A 447 15.19 31.34 -10.45
C LEU A 447 15.95 31.69 -11.74
N ARG A 448 16.01 30.76 -12.70
CA ARG A 448 16.58 31.01 -14.03
C ARG A 448 15.48 31.54 -14.96
N VAL A 449 15.74 32.64 -15.66
CA VAL A 449 14.81 33.21 -16.66
C VAL A 449 14.43 32.15 -17.68
N GLY A 450 13.16 32.14 -18.09
CA GLY A 450 12.61 31.18 -19.03
C GLY A 450 12.22 29.82 -18.44
N ARG A 451 12.67 29.47 -17.21
CA ARG A 451 12.20 28.29 -16.47
C ARG A 451 10.72 28.42 -16.14
N THR A 452 9.97 27.33 -16.27
CA THR A 452 8.62 27.23 -15.73
C THR A 452 8.66 26.78 -14.27
N ILE A 453 7.86 27.43 -13.43
CA ILE A 453 7.56 27.03 -12.05
C ILE A 453 6.05 26.96 -11.87
N ASP A 454 5.59 26.00 -11.08
CA ASP A 454 4.19 25.88 -10.70
C ASP A 454 3.89 26.95 -9.63
N VAL A 455 2.81 27.71 -9.79
CA VAL A 455 2.37 28.76 -8.85
C VAL A 455 0.97 28.46 -8.31
N PRO A 456 0.56 29.07 -7.17
CA PRO A 456 -0.79 28.92 -6.65
C PRO A 456 -1.84 29.42 -7.63
N GLU A 457 -3.05 28.88 -7.56
CA GLU A 457 -4.22 29.48 -8.19
C GLU A 457 -4.45 30.86 -7.56
N ALA A 458 -4.39 31.91 -8.39
CA ALA A 458 -4.38 33.28 -7.90
C ALA A 458 -5.74 33.65 -7.31
N ALA A 459 -5.74 34.27 -6.13
CA ALA A 459 -6.96 34.87 -5.57
C ALA A 459 -7.55 35.88 -6.58
N ALA A 460 -8.85 35.78 -6.83
CA ALA A 460 -9.52 36.55 -7.88
C ALA A 460 -9.59 38.04 -7.50
N VAL A 461 -8.62 38.82 -7.99
CA VAL A 461 -8.67 40.29 -7.91
C VAL A 461 -9.75 40.77 -8.89
N THR A 462 -10.89 41.18 -8.34
CA THR A 462 -11.96 41.84 -9.09
C THR A 462 -11.46 43.17 -9.64
N VAL A 463 -11.11 43.21 -10.93
CA VAL A 463 -10.78 44.45 -11.62
C VAL A 463 -12.08 45.23 -11.85
N ALA A 464 -12.27 46.33 -11.13
CA ALA A 464 -13.43 47.19 -11.31
C ALA A 464 -13.43 47.80 -12.73
N SER A 465 -14.57 47.75 -13.41
CA SER A 465 -14.68 48.23 -14.79
C SER A 465 -14.77 49.76 -14.84
N THR A 466 -13.65 50.43 -15.04
CA THR A 466 -13.58 51.87 -15.37
C THR A 466 -13.60 52.07 -16.89
N ALA A 467 -14.78 51.93 -17.49
CA ALA A 467 -15.00 52.38 -18.86
C ALA A 467 -14.96 53.92 -18.92
N ALA A 468 -14.13 54.48 -19.81
CA ALA A 468 -14.05 55.92 -20.07
C ALA A 468 -14.01 56.18 -21.59
N PRO A 469 -14.94 56.99 -22.14
CA PRO A 469 -14.91 57.38 -23.56
C PRO A 469 -13.91 58.51 -23.83
N VAL A 470 -13.45 58.61 -25.07
CA VAL A 470 -12.45 59.60 -25.56
C VAL A 470 -13.14 60.55 -26.55
N PRO A 471 -13.11 61.87 -26.30
CA PRO A 471 -12.25 62.78 -27.11
C PRO A 471 -11.68 63.97 -26.28
N ALA A 472 -10.71 64.78 -26.71
CA ALA A 472 -9.66 64.69 -27.74
C ALA A 472 -8.55 65.72 -27.38
N ALA A 473 -7.38 65.68 -28.04
CA ALA A 473 -6.24 66.57 -27.75
C ALA A 473 -6.41 68.00 -28.32
N PRO A 474 -5.63 69.03 -27.87
CA PRO A 474 -4.25 69.16 -28.36
C PRO A 474 -3.18 69.76 -27.38
N ALA A 475 -1.92 69.45 -27.70
CA ALA A 475 -0.69 70.24 -27.49
C ALA A 475 -0.14 70.51 -26.06
N ALA A 476 1.20 70.61 -25.98
CA ALA A 476 2.00 70.96 -24.79
C ALA A 476 2.60 72.38 -24.93
N PRO A 477 3.25 72.93 -23.88
CA PRO A 477 4.70 72.70 -23.73
C PRO A 477 5.17 72.45 -22.27
N VAL A 478 6.49 72.55 -22.05
CA VAL A 478 7.31 72.04 -20.90
C VAL A 478 8.31 73.17 -20.50
N PRO A 479 9.09 73.12 -19.39
CA PRO A 479 8.83 72.86 -17.96
C PRO A 479 9.14 74.10 -17.04
N ALA A 480 8.97 74.00 -15.72
CA ALA A 480 9.73 74.79 -14.71
C ALA A 480 9.68 74.20 -13.29
N ALA A 481 10.67 74.54 -12.45
CA ALA A 481 10.78 74.35 -10.98
C ALA A 481 11.86 75.35 -10.45
N PRO A 482 12.22 75.45 -9.14
CA PRO A 482 11.55 75.08 -7.87
C PRO A 482 11.45 76.28 -6.86
N ALA A 483 10.89 76.09 -5.64
CA ALA A 483 11.12 76.99 -4.47
C ALA A 483 10.70 76.38 -3.11
N ALA A 484 11.20 76.97 -2.01
CA ALA A 484 10.89 76.77 -0.57
C ALA A 484 11.07 78.14 0.18
N PRO A 485 10.96 78.35 1.52
CA PRO A 485 10.78 77.42 2.66
C PRO A 485 9.74 77.88 3.76
N ALA A 486 9.93 77.49 5.03
CA ALA A 486 8.99 77.56 6.19
C ALA A 486 9.03 78.86 7.05
N PRO A 487 8.23 78.97 8.14
CA PRO A 487 8.78 78.82 9.52
C PRO A 487 7.86 78.14 10.60
N THR A 488 8.24 78.19 11.90
CA THR A 488 7.69 77.47 13.10
C THR A 488 6.91 78.41 14.09
N ALA A 489 6.46 78.14 15.34
CA ALA A 489 6.58 77.09 16.40
C ALA A 489 5.33 77.18 17.36
N PRO A 490 5.30 76.98 18.73
CA PRO A 490 6.06 76.17 19.70
C PRO A 490 5.26 75.40 20.84
N ALA A 491 5.86 74.31 21.37
CA ALA A 491 6.00 73.82 22.79
C ALA A 491 4.88 73.61 23.88
N ALA A 492 4.90 72.39 24.50
CA ALA A 492 4.86 72.02 25.95
C ALA A 492 3.56 72.10 26.83
N PRO A 493 3.46 71.46 28.05
CA PRO A 493 3.97 70.17 28.57
C PRO A 493 2.88 69.30 29.34
N ALA A 494 3.26 68.38 30.25
CA ALA A 494 2.38 67.35 30.90
C ALA A 494 2.49 67.25 32.46
N PRO A 495 1.64 66.43 33.15
CA PRO A 495 1.80 66.04 34.57
C PRO A 495 1.92 64.50 34.84
N ALA A 496 2.04 64.09 36.12
CA ALA A 496 2.47 62.74 36.58
C ALA A 496 1.62 62.16 37.78
N PRO A 497 1.85 60.90 38.29
CA PRO A 497 0.91 60.14 39.17
C PRO A 497 1.34 59.98 40.67
N THR A 498 0.62 59.14 41.45
CA THR A 498 0.72 59.02 42.94
C THR A 498 0.82 57.57 43.49
N ALA A 499 1.50 57.40 44.65
CA ALA A 499 1.90 56.17 45.40
C ALA A 499 0.92 55.79 46.56
N ALA A 500 0.98 54.68 47.37
CA ALA A 500 1.63 53.33 47.48
C ALA A 500 0.80 52.50 48.54
N ALA A 501 1.11 51.35 49.18
CA ALA A 501 2.26 50.41 49.40
C ALA A 501 1.69 48.95 49.57
N ARG A 502 2.15 47.91 50.34
CA ARG A 502 3.22 47.59 51.34
C ARG A 502 3.41 46.02 51.40
N ALA A 503 4.22 45.45 52.32
CA ALA A 503 4.43 43.99 52.55
C ALA A 503 4.47 43.60 54.07
N PRO A 504 4.59 42.31 54.50
CA PRO A 504 5.87 41.55 54.55
C PRO A 504 5.78 40.01 54.29
N ALA A 505 6.89 39.27 54.51
CA ALA A 505 7.08 37.81 54.27
C ALA A 505 7.42 37.01 55.56
N PRO A 506 7.78 35.70 55.50
CA PRO A 506 9.22 35.33 55.51
C PRO A 506 9.66 34.08 54.70
N THR A 507 10.99 33.92 54.58
CA THR A 507 11.81 32.82 53.99
C THR A 507 12.39 31.89 55.11
N PRO A 508 13.37 30.94 54.97
CA PRO A 508 14.45 30.70 53.95
C PRO A 508 14.57 29.19 53.49
N SER A 509 15.60 28.64 52.82
CA SER A 509 17.04 28.97 52.62
C SER A 509 17.64 28.47 51.29
N ALA A 510 18.78 29.06 50.91
CA ALA A 510 19.80 28.53 49.96
C ALA A 510 21.16 28.35 50.70
N PRO A 511 22.27 27.89 50.08
CA PRO A 511 23.10 28.67 49.12
C PRO A 511 23.51 27.84 47.86
N ALA A 512 24.04 28.34 46.73
CA ALA A 512 24.99 29.44 46.39
C ALA A 512 26.48 29.09 46.72
N VAL A 513 27.53 29.45 45.97
CA VAL A 513 27.77 30.23 44.71
C VAL A 513 28.73 29.40 43.79
N VAL A 514 29.16 29.75 42.57
CA VAL A 514 30.03 30.85 42.07
C VAL A 514 29.93 30.89 40.52
N ALA A 515 30.13 32.05 39.88
CA ALA A 515 30.23 32.19 38.42
C ALA A 515 31.60 32.79 37.99
N ALA A 516 32.09 32.46 36.80
CA ALA A 516 33.32 33.01 36.22
C ALA A 516 33.25 33.17 34.68
N ALA A 517 34.07 34.09 34.15
CA ALA A 517 34.01 34.64 32.80
C ALA A 517 34.29 33.68 31.63
N ALA A 518 33.85 34.08 30.43
CA ALA A 518 34.26 33.51 29.14
C ALA A 518 35.59 34.10 28.64
N PRO A 519 36.34 33.35 27.82
CA PRO A 519 37.02 33.96 26.66
C PRO A 519 36.88 33.16 25.34
N HIS A 520 36.91 33.93 24.24
CA HIS A 520 37.35 33.62 22.86
C HIS A 520 37.20 32.21 22.24
N ALA A 521 36.55 32.16 21.08
CA ALA A 521 36.48 30.98 20.21
C ALA A 521 37.65 30.92 19.18
N PRO A 522 38.19 29.72 18.88
CA PRO A 522 38.99 29.47 17.69
C PRO A 522 38.09 29.07 16.49
N VAL A 523 38.36 29.64 15.31
CA VAL A 523 37.71 29.21 14.06
C VAL A 523 38.45 28.00 13.49
N PHE A 524 37.76 26.87 13.30
CA PHE A 524 38.32 25.71 12.59
C PHE A 524 37.70 25.51 11.21
N THR A 525 38.52 25.76 10.18
CA THR A 525 38.13 25.67 8.77
C THR A 525 38.26 24.25 8.24
N ILE A 526 37.15 23.53 8.11
CA ILE A 526 37.16 22.19 7.50
C ILE A 526 37.35 22.31 5.98
N ARG A 527 38.48 21.83 5.46
CA ARG A 527 38.70 21.63 4.02
C ARG A 527 37.82 20.48 3.52
N VAL A 528 37.02 20.74 2.49
CA VAL A 528 36.27 19.69 1.77
C VAL A 528 37.10 19.20 0.59
N GLY A 529 37.53 17.93 0.63
CA GLY A 529 38.07 17.21 -0.51
C GLY A 529 36.97 16.74 -1.49
N PRO A 530 37.30 16.44 -2.76
CA PRO A 530 36.30 16.28 -3.80
C PRO A 530 35.53 14.95 -3.74
N ALA A 531 34.24 15.01 -4.05
CA ALA A 531 33.43 13.84 -4.39
C ALA A 531 33.45 13.61 -5.92
N SER A 532 33.67 12.37 -6.35
CA SER A 532 33.60 11.98 -7.76
C SER A 532 32.17 11.56 -8.16
N PRO A 533 31.79 11.68 -9.46
CA PRO A 533 30.37 11.73 -9.86
C PRO A 533 29.84 10.46 -10.55
N GLY A 534 28.51 10.33 -10.56
CA GLY A 534 27.76 9.41 -11.44
C GLY A 534 26.27 9.41 -11.10
N GLY A 535 25.35 9.69 -12.03
CA GLY A 535 25.51 10.26 -13.37
C GLY A 535 24.19 10.90 -13.82
N ALA A 536 24.25 12.00 -14.58
CA ALA A 536 23.06 12.74 -15.03
C ALA A 536 22.99 12.72 -16.57
N VAL A 537 21.77 12.60 -17.12
CA VAL A 537 21.54 12.52 -18.57
C VAL A 537 21.63 13.92 -19.18
N SER A 538 22.36 14.07 -20.29
CA SER A 538 22.66 15.36 -20.92
C SER A 538 21.46 16.01 -21.61
N ALA A 539 21.43 17.35 -21.60
CA ALA A 539 20.27 18.15 -22.01
C ALA A 539 19.92 18.11 -23.51
N GLU A 540 20.79 17.58 -24.37
CA GLU A 540 20.53 17.43 -25.82
C GLU A 540 19.48 16.36 -26.12
N VAL A 541 19.34 15.33 -25.28
CA VAL A 541 18.33 14.27 -25.45
C VAL A 541 16.92 14.88 -25.44
N ALA A 542 16.66 15.77 -24.48
CA ALA A 542 15.37 16.42 -24.28
C ALA A 542 14.96 17.38 -25.43
N GLN A 543 15.86 17.71 -26.36
CA GLN A 543 15.53 18.51 -27.54
C GLN A 543 15.16 17.66 -28.76
N ARG A 544 15.59 16.38 -28.83
CA ARG A 544 15.10 15.44 -29.86
C ARG A 544 13.69 14.95 -29.54
N GLU A 545 13.41 14.60 -28.28
CA GLU A 545 12.10 14.13 -27.83
C GLU A 545 10.96 15.10 -28.23
N SER A 546 11.20 16.41 -28.16
CA SER A 546 10.21 17.43 -28.50
C SER A 546 9.91 17.58 -30.00
N ALA A 547 10.74 17.01 -30.89
CA ALA A 547 10.49 17.01 -32.34
C ALA A 547 9.72 15.76 -32.79
N GLU A 548 9.98 14.62 -32.16
CA GLU A 548 9.38 13.33 -32.50
C GLU A 548 7.91 13.23 -32.02
N ASP A 549 7.58 13.77 -30.83
CA ASP A 549 6.20 13.85 -30.32
C ASP A 549 5.26 14.58 -31.31
N ALA A 550 5.76 15.56 -32.07
CA ALA A 550 4.99 16.28 -33.08
C ALA A 550 4.66 15.42 -34.32
N ALA A 551 5.56 14.54 -34.74
CA ALA A 551 5.36 13.64 -35.87
C ALA A 551 4.38 12.50 -35.51
N VAL A 552 4.50 11.92 -34.33
CA VAL A 552 3.59 10.87 -33.83
C VAL A 552 2.16 11.40 -33.71
N ALA A 553 1.98 12.64 -33.23
CA ALA A 553 0.69 13.31 -33.13
C ALA A 553 0.03 13.66 -34.49
N ALA A 554 0.75 13.55 -35.61
CA ALA A 554 0.20 13.62 -36.96
C ALA A 554 -0.21 12.22 -37.47
N ALA A 555 0.68 11.23 -37.36
CA ALA A 555 0.44 9.85 -37.81
C ALA A 555 -0.76 9.15 -37.11
N ALA A 556 -1.11 9.59 -35.91
CA ALA A 556 -2.26 9.09 -35.16
C ALA A 556 -3.64 9.54 -35.70
N ARG A 557 -3.72 10.53 -36.60
CA ARG A 557 -5.00 11.10 -37.09
C ARG A 557 -5.56 10.41 -38.34
N THR A 558 -4.77 9.54 -38.97
CA THR A 558 -5.08 8.95 -40.29
C THR A 558 -5.54 7.48 -40.23
N ARG A 559 -5.83 6.95 -39.04
CA ARG A 559 -6.33 5.58 -38.84
C ARG A 559 -7.64 5.56 -38.03
N THR A 560 -8.72 5.97 -38.70
CA THR A 560 -10.08 5.98 -38.14
C THR A 560 -11.09 5.38 -39.12
N ALA A 561 -10.91 4.11 -39.49
CA ALA A 561 -11.87 3.36 -40.30
C ALA A 561 -11.72 1.83 -40.11
N SER A 562 -12.47 1.26 -39.17
CA SER A 562 -12.87 -0.15 -39.18
C SER A 562 -14.30 -0.26 -38.67
N VAL A 563 -15.08 -1.16 -39.29
CA VAL A 563 -16.53 -1.28 -39.08
C VAL A 563 -16.79 -2.24 -37.91
N GLY A 564 -17.88 -2.00 -37.16
CA GLY A 564 -18.20 -2.79 -35.98
C GLY A 564 -18.66 -4.21 -36.30
N ALA A 565 -18.03 -5.20 -35.66
CA ALA A 565 -18.61 -6.51 -35.46
C ALA A 565 -19.64 -6.47 -34.30
N GLN A 566 -20.59 -7.41 -34.28
CA GLN A 566 -21.42 -7.69 -33.10
C GLN A 566 -20.88 -8.91 -32.35
N PRO A 567 -21.03 -8.98 -31.03
CA PRO A 567 -20.58 -10.12 -30.23
C PRO A 567 -21.38 -11.39 -30.56
N VAL A 568 -20.80 -12.55 -30.20
CA VAL A 568 -21.47 -13.85 -30.23
C VAL A 568 -22.82 -13.82 -29.50
N SER A 569 -23.82 -14.45 -30.12
CA SER A 569 -25.17 -14.51 -29.59
C SER A 569 -25.27 -15.48 -28.39
N ALA A 570 -26.31 -15.31 -27.57
CA ALA A 570 -26.55 -16.18 -26.41
C ALA A 570 -26.59 -17.68 -26.78
N ALA A 571 -27.17 -18.05 -27.93
CA ALA A 571 -27.20 -19.44 -28.40
C ALA A 571 -25.83 -19.98 -28.83
N GLN A 572 -24.89 -19.12 -29.28
CA GLN A 572 -23.52 -19.52 -29.58
C GLN A 572 -22.70 -19.69 -28.30
N ALA A 573 -22.90 -18.82 -27.30
CA ALA A 573 -22.31 -18.97 -25.98
C ALA A 573 -22.87 -20.18 -25.20
N GLU A 574 -24.16 -20.47 -25.35
CA GLU A 574 -24.81 -21.66 -24.80
C GLU A 574 -24.35 -22.94 -25.52
N ALA A 575 -23.88 -22.86 -26.78
CA ALA A 575 -23.20 -23.97 -27.45
C ALA A 575 -21.74 -24.20 -26.97
N ILE A 576 -21.10 -23.18 -26.38
CA ILE A 576 -19.79 -23.33 -25.69
C ILE A 576 -19.98 -23.92 -24.28
N GLY A 577 -21.12 -23.64 -23.63
CA GLY A 577 -21.45 -24.09 -22.26
C GLY A 577 -21.35 -25.60 -21.97
N PRO A 578 -21.92 -26.53 -22.77
CA PRO A 578 -22.01 -27.94 -22.40
C PRO A 578 -20.69 -28.72 -22.48
N ALA A 579 -19.61 -28.13 -22.98
CA ALA A 579 -18.30 -28.78 -23.10
C ALA A 579 -17.49 -28.83 -21.78
N LEU A 580 -17.87 -28.04 -20.77
CA LEU A 580 -17.11 -27.87 -19.54
C LEU A 580 -17.61 -28.78 -18.40
N GLY A 581 -17.30 -30.08 -18.55
CA GLY A 581 -17.40 -31.08 -17.50
C GLY A 581 -16.33 -30.96 -16.40
N PRO A 582 -16.45 -31.69 -15.27
CA PRO A 582 -15.55 -31.56 -14.14
C PRO A 582 -14.16 -32.17 -14.41
N ALA A 583 -13.14 -31.31 -14.43
CA ALA A 583 -11.69 -31.59 -14.37
C ALA A 583 -11.06 -32.47 -15.47
N LEU A 584 -11.62 -33.63 -15.79
CA LEU A 584 -11.03 -34.59 -16.75
C LEU A 584 -11.16 -34.14 -18.21
N ASP A 585 -12.17 -33.32 -18.53
CA ASP A 585 -12.43 -32.82 -19.90
C ASP A 585 -11.65 -31.53 -20.22
N ALA A 586 -10.81 -31.04 -19.29
CA ALA A 586 -10.05 -29.80 -19.44
C ALA A 586 -8.96 -29.87 -20.53
N GLU A 587 -8.52 -31.07 -20.94
CA GLU A 587 -7.57 -31.23 -22.06
C GLU A 587 -8.22 -31.10 -23.45
N GLN A 588 -9.55 -31.24 -23.55
CA GLN A 588 -10.28 -31.20 -24.83
C GLN A 588 -10.99 -29.86 -25.08
N ASN A 589 -11.13 -29.03 -24.05
CA ASN A 589 -11.69 -27.69 -24.20
C ASN A 589 -10.65 -26.74 -24.83
N ALA A 590 -10.84 -26.44 -26.11
CA ALA A 590 -9.99 -25.52 -26.86
C ALA A 590 -10.11 -24.09 -26.29
N ASP A 591 -9.10 -23.65 -25.54
CA ASP A 591 -8.98 -22.27 -25.07
C ASP A 591 -8.93 -21.30 -26.28
N PRO A 592 -9.93 -20.42 -26.47
CA PRO A 592 -10.00 -19.53 -27.63
C PRO A 592 -9.07 -18.31 -27.51
N ILE A 593 -8.32 -18.18 -26.40
CA ILE A 593 -7.41 -17.06 -26.19
C ILE A 593 -6.12 -17.28 -26.98
N ASP A 594 -5.84 -16.36 -27.92
CA ASP A 594 -4.59 -16.37 -28.69
C ASP A 594 -3.38 -16.05 -27.80
N TYR A 595 -2.65 -17.11 -27.43
CA TYR A 595 -1.41 -17.01 -26.67
C TYR A 595 -0.16 -16.81 -27.53
N SER A 596 -0.28 -16.83 -28.87
CA SER A 596 0.87 -16.90 -29.77
C SER A 596 1.77 -15.67 -29.77
N VAL A 597 3.01 -15.85 -30.24
CA VAL A 597 3.93 -14.75 -30.54
C VAL A 597 3.86 -14.40 -32.03
N ALA A 598 3.48 -13.15 -32.33
CA ALA A 598 3.46 -12.63 -33.69
C ALA A 598 4.86 -12.54 -34.29
N HIS A 599 4.94 -12.54 -35.63
CA HIS A 599 6.21 -12.56 -36.37
C HIS A 599 7.10 -11.32 -36.15
N ASP A 600 6.59 -10.24 -35.54
CA ASP A 600 7.33 -9.03 -35.19
C ASP A 600 7.72 -8.95 -33.68
N GLU A 601 7.82 -10.12 -33.03
CA GLU A 601 8.08 -10.29 -31.59
C GLU A 601 7.00 -9.67 -30.68
N SER A 602 5.80 -9.39 -31.21
CA SER A 602 4.68 -8.85 -30.43
C SER A 602 3.68 -9.91 -29.93
N ILE A 603 3.02 -9.62 -28.82
CA ILE A 603 1.87 -10.37 -28.31
C ILE A 603 0.70 -9.42 -28.06
N ARG A 604 -0.52 -9.95 -28.16
CA ARG A 604 -1.75 -9.29 -27.70
C ARG A 604 -1.94 -9.60 -26.21
N VAL A 605 -1.99 -8.57 -25.35
CA VAL A 605 -2.15 -8.70 -23.90
C VAL A 605 -3.53 -9.27 -23.56
N THR A 606 -3.63 -10.32 -22.74
CA THR A 606 -4.90 -10.94 -22.34
C THR A 606 -5.30 -10.56 -20.92
N GLY A 607 -6.48 -11.02 -20.49
CA GLY A 607 -6.98 -10.90 -19.13
C GLY A 607 -5.98 -11.41 -18.10
N ASP A 608 -5.92 -10.75 -16.94
CA ASP A 608 -5.07 -11.11 -15.79
C ASP A 608 -3.54 -11.17 -16.07
N GLU A 609 -3.08 -10.68 -17.24
CA GLU A 609 -1.67 -10.54 -17.58
C GLU A 609 -1.07 -9.18 -17.18
N THR A 610 0.26 -9.12 -17.02
CA THR A 610 0.96 -7.89 -16.63
C THR A 610 2.38 -7.83 -17.22
N LEU A 611 2.96 -6.63 -17.27
CA LEU A 611 4.40 -6.42 -17.52
C LEU A 611 5.32 -7.08 -16.45
N GLY A 612 4.77 -7.58 -15.34
CA GLY A 612 5.48 -8.47 -14.43
C GLY A 612 5.58 -9.87 -15.02
N HIS A 613 4.43 -10.45 -15.41
CA HIS A 613 4.33 -11.80 -15.98
C HIS A 613 5.24 -11.97 -17.21
N TYR A 614 5.16 -11.10 -18.22
CA TYR A 614 6.02 -11.22 -19.41
C TYR A 614 7.52 -11.08 -19.09
N ALA A 615 7.88 -10.16 -18.18
CA ALA A 615 9.28 -10.00 -17.79
C ALA A 615 9.82 -11.25 -17.10
N ASP A 616 8.99 -11.93 -16.30
CA ASP A 616 9.35 -13.16 -15.61
C ASP A 616 9.45 -14.34 -16.59
N TRP A 617 8.46 -14.53 -17.47
CA TRP A 617 8.45 -15.61 -18.48
C TRP A 617 9.62 -15.53 -19.47
N LEU A 618 10.15 -14.33 -19.73
CA LEU A 618 11.32 -14.07 -20.59
C LEU A 618 12.65 -14.01 -19.81
N GLY A 619 12.64 -14.00 -18.48
CA GLY A 619 13.84 -13.82 -17.66
C GLY A 619 14.52 -12.44 -17.82
N VAL A 620 13.75 -11.39 -18.12
CA VAL A 620 14.22 -10.00 -18.28
C VAL A 620 13.68 -9.10 -17.16
N SER A 621 14.02 -7.81 -17.17
CA SER A 621 13.44 -6.86 -16.20
C SER A 621 12.16 -6.21 -16.72
N THR A 622 11.21 -5.89 -15.83
CA THR A 622 10.02 -5.10 -16.18
C THR A 622 10.37 -3.68 -16.66
N ALA A 623 11.58 -3.18 -16.38
CA ALA A 623 12.08 -1.93 -16.97
C ALA A 623 12.46 -2.12 -18.45
N HIS A 624 13.10 -3.23 -18.79
CA HIS A 624 13.49 -3.59 -20.16
C HIS A 624 12.27 -3.81 -21.08
N VAL A 625 11.25 -4.54 -20.61
CA VAL A 625 9.98 -4.69 -21.36
C VAL A 625 9.28 -3.34 -21.56
N ARG A 626 9.44 -2.39 -20.62
CA ARG A 626 8.92 -1.03 -20.79
C ARG A 626 9.71 -0.20 -21.81
N GLU A 627 11.02 -0.36 -21.83
CA GLU A 627 11.93 0.35 -22.71
C GLU A 627 11.65 0.03 -24.18
N ILE A 628 11.57 -1.26 -24.53
CA ILE A 628 11.23 -1.76 -25.87
C ILE A 628 9.84 -1.28 -26.35
N ASN A 629 8.90 -1.04 -25.44
CA ASN A 629 7.55 -0.58 -25.75
C ASN A 629 7.34 0.93 -25.52
N HIS A 630 8.38 1.69 -25.21
CA HIS A 630 8.32 3.12 -24.86
C HIS A 630 7.30 3.44 -23.72
N LEU A 631 7.04 2.49 -22.81
CA LEU A 631 6.01 2.57 -21.78
C LEU A 631 6.49 3.29 -20.51
N ARG A 632 6.29 4.61 -20.47
CA ARG A 632 6.52 5.51 -19.32
C ARG A 632 6.25 4.82 -17.97
N PHE A 633 7.19 4.96 -17.03
CA PHE A 633 7.19 4.28 -15.74
C PHE A 633 5.88 4.47 -14.96
N GLY A 634 5.17 3.36 -14.71
CA GLY A 634 3.87 3.34 -14.03
C GLY A 634 2.65 3.22 -14.95
N ARG A 635 2.78 3.40 -16.28
CA ARG A 635 1.72 3.03 -17.24
C ARG A 635 1.49 1.52 -17.17
N ARG A 636 0.26 1.05 -16.96
CA ARG A 636 -0.11 -0.37 -17.10
C ARG A 636 -0.22 -0.73 -18.59
N VAL A 637 -0.14 -2.02 -18.90
CA VAL A 637 -0.66 -2.54 -20.17
C VAL A 637 -2.18 -2.61 -20.07
N LEU A 638 -2.86 -2.45 -21.20
CA LEU A 638 -4.29 -2.66 -21.34
C LEU A 638 -4.55 -4.02 -22.00
N ILE A 639 -5.70 -4.63 -21.74
CA ILE A 639 -6.14 -5.85 -22.43
C ILE A 639 -6.31 -5.52 -23.92
N GLY A 640 -5.99 -6.45 -24.81
CA GLY A 640 -5.98 -6.25 -26.25
C GLY A 640 -4.83 -5.37 -26.77
N GLN A 641 -4.03 -4.73 -25.90
CA GLN A 641 -2.87 -3.96 -26.31
C GLN A 641 -1.82 -4.89 -26.92
N HIS A 642 -1.26 -4.53 -28.08
CA HIS A 642 -0.06 -5.18 -28.59
C HIS A 642 1.20 -4.62 -27.92
N ILE A 643 2.09 -5.50 -27.48
CA ILE A 643 3.42 -5.16 -26.95
C ILE A 643 4.49 -6.06 -27.56
N ARG A 644 5.68 -5.52 -27.83
CA ARG A 644 6.87 -6.30 -28.21
C ARG A 644 7.61 -6.86 -27.01
N LEU A 645 8.22 -8.02 -27.17
CA LEU A 645 8.91 -8.78 -26.14
C LEU A 645 10.33 -9.13 -26.59
N ASP A 646 11.21 -9.47 -25.65
CA ASP A 646 12.60 -9.82 -25.92
C ASP A 646 12.84 -11.32 -25.71
N PHE A 647 12.91 -12.05 -26.82
CA PHE A 647 13.06 -13.52 -26.83
C PHE A 647 14.52 -13.99 -26.82
N ARG A 648 15.52 -13.09 -26.69
CA ARG A 648 16.96 -13.46 -26.70
C ARG A 648 17.40 -14.43 -25.59
N LYS A 649 16.52 -14.74 -24.63
CA LYS A 649 16.76 -15.69 -23.53
C LYS A 649 15.84 -16.90 -23.52
N VAL A 650 14.73 -16.87 -24.24
CA VAL A 650 13.61 -17.83 -24.12
C VAL A 650 12.95 -17.95 -25.49
N SER A 651 12.86 -19.17 -26.04
CA SER A 651 12.18 -19.40 -27.32
C SER A 651 10.69 -19.03 -27.25
N HIS A 652 10.08 -18.72 -28.40
CA HIS A 652 8.65 -18.42 -28.47
C HIS A 652 7.83 -19.58 -27.87
N GLU A 653 8.14 -20.82 -28.24
CA GLU A 653 7.54 -22.04 -27.68
C GLU A 653 7.61 -22.10 -26.14
N ALA A 654 8.78 -21.84 -25.55
CA ALA A 654 8.95 -21.88 -24.10
C ALA A 654 8.25 -20.72 -23.37
N PHE A 655 8.18 -19.54 -24.00
CA PHE A 655 7.39 -18.42 -23.50
C PHE A 655 5.88 -18.73 -23.56
N GLU A 656 5.39 -19.21 -24.70
CA GLU A 656 3.99 -19.56 -24.88
C GLU A 656 3.56 -20.74 -24.00
N ALA A 657 4.45 -21.71 -23.75
CA ALA A 657 4.19 -22.79 -22.81
C ALA A 657 3.96 -22.24 -21.39
N ARG A 658 4.86 -21.38 -20.90
CA ARG A 658 4.72 -20.69 -19.59
C ARG A 658 3.45 -19.82 -19.51
N ARG A 659 3.09 -19.19 -20.64
CA ARG A 659 1.87 -18.38 -20.78
C ARG A 659 0.60 -19.25 -20.71
N ARG A 660 0.53 -20.33 -21.49
CA ARG A 660 -0.56 -21.32 -21.46
C ARG A 660 -0.69 -21.99 -20.09
N GLU A 661 0.42 -22.36 -19.46
CA GLU A 661 0.48 -22.93 -18.11
C GLU A 661 -0.07 -21.97 -17.05
N TYR A 662 0.27 -20.68 -17.11
CA TYR A 662 -0.26 -19.65 -16.22
C TYR A 662 -1.79 -19.53 -16.29
N HIS A 663 -2.36 -19.52 -17.49
CA HIS A 663 -3.81 -19.41 -17.66
C HIS A 663 -4.54 -20.71 -17.33
N ARG A 664 -3.96 -21.88 -17.67
CA ARG A 664 -4.46 -23.19 -17.21
C ARG A 664 -4.51 -23.28 -15.68
N ALA A 665 -3.50 -22.75 -14.98
CA ALA A 665 -3.49 -22.71 -13.51
C ALA A 665 -4.56 -21.77 -12.93
N LEU A 666 -4.85 -20.63 -13.59
CA LEU A 666 -5.96 -19.76 -13.21
C LEU A 666 -7.33 -20.43 -13.43
N GLN A 667 -7.51 -21.12 -14.57
CA GLN A 667 -8.71 -21.89 -14.89
C GLN A 667 -8.93 -23.02 -13.88
N ALA A 668 -7.92 -23.85 -13.62
CA ALA A 668 -8.01 -24.96 -12.68
C ALA A 668 -8.29 -24.49 -11.23
N SER A 669 -7.63 -23.42 -10.77
CA SER A 669 -7.89 -22.82 -9.46
C SER A 669 -9.33 -22.31 -9.32
N PHE A 670 -9.87 -21.70 -10.38
CA PHE A 670 -11.26 -21.22 -10.38
C PHE A 670 -12.28 -22.38 -10.39
N PHE A 671 -12.09 -23.36 -11.29
CA PHE A 671 -13.00 -24.50 -11.45
C PHE A 671 -12.90 -25.54 -10.32
N ALA A 672 -11.88 -25.48 -9.47
CA ALA A 672 -11.84 -26.25 -8.21
C ALA A 672 -12.90 -25.79 -7.20
N ALA A 673 -13.37 -24.54 -7.29
CA ALA A 673 -14.35 -23.95 -6.38
C ALA A 673 -15.70 -23.60 -7.04
N HIS A 674 -15.73 -23.34 -8.35
CA HIS A 674 -16.93 -22.84 -9.05
C HIS A 674 -17.25 -23.67 -10.31
N ARG A 675 -18.53 -23.76 -10.67
CA ARG A 675 -19.01 -24.38 -11.92
C ARG A 675 -19.85 -23.40 -12.73
N ILE A 676 -19.74 -23.42 -14.06
CA ILE A 676 -20.59 -22.63 -14.96
C ILE A 676 -21.98 -23.29 -15.07
N VAL A 677 -23.03 -22.48 -14.90
CA VAL A 677 -24.45 -22.90 -14.88
C VAL A 677 -25.31 -22.16 -15.92
N GLY A 678 -24.67 -21.53 -16.89
CA GLY A 678 -25.30 -20.85 -18.03
C GLY A 678 -24.69 -19.48 -18.32
N THR A 679 -25.41 -18.67 -19.08
CA THR A 679 -24.98 -17.31 -19.45
C THR A 679 -26.13 -16.31 -19.36
N GLU A 680 -25.81 -15.03 -19.18
CA GLU A 680 -26.72 -13.90 -19.30
C GLU A 680 -26.16 -12.84 -20.27
N LEU A 681 -27.04 -12.13 -20.98
CA LEU A 681 -26.64 -11.07 -21.91
C LEU A 681 -26.69 -9.71 -21.20
N TYR A 682 -25.52 -9.13 -20.94
CA TYR A 682 -25.38 -7.82 -20.33
C TYR A 682 -25.27 -6.72 -21.39
N VAL A 683 -25.96 -5.59 -21.18
CA VAL A 683 -25.80 -4.38 -22.00
C VAL A 683 -25.04 -3.33 -21.19
N ALA A 684 -23.82 -3.01 -21.62
CA ALA A 684 -22.93 -2.06 -20.96
C ALA A 684 -23.60 -0.69 -20.78
N ARG A 685 -23.55 -0.14 -19.55
CA ARG A 685 -24.21 1.12 -19.19
C ARG A 685 -23.20 2.28 -19.17
N PRO A 686 -23.65 3.56 -19.27
CA PRO A 686 -22.75 4.73 -19.24
C PRO A 686 -21.89 4.83 -17.96
N GLY A 687 -20.61 4.48 -18.10
CA GLY A 687 -19.63 4.47 -17.00
C GLY A 687 -19.39 3.09 -16.37
N ASP A 688 -19.93 2.02 -16.96
CA ASP A 688 -19.42 0.68 -16.68
C ASP A 688 -18.00 0.52 -17.21
N SER A 689 -17.28 -0.40 -16.59
CA SER A 689 -15.93 -0.83 -16.91
C SER A 689 -15.86 -2.34 -16.69
N LEU A 690 -14.91 -3.00 -17.32
CA LEU A 690 -14.72 -4.44 -17.17
C LEU A 690 -14.61 -4.89 -15.69
N TRP A 691 -13.91 -4.10 -14.86
CA TRP A 691 -13.80 -4.30 -13.41
C TRP A 691 -15.13 -4.16 -12.65
N THR A 692 -16.07 -3.32 -13.10
CA THR A 692 -17.40 -3.22 -12.48
C THR A 692 -18.37 -4.28 -12.99
N LEU A 693 -17.99 -5.08 -13.99
CA LEU A 693 -18.78 -6.21 -14.47
C LEU A 693 -18.39 -7.50 -13.74
N THR A 694 -17.08 -7.80 -13.67
CA THR A 694 -16.56 -8.95 -12.90
C THR A 694 -16.96 -8.91 -11.43
N GLN A 695 -17.05 -7.71 -10.83
CA GLN A 695 -17.37 -7.49 -9.42
C GLN A 695 -18.87 -7.41 -9.07
N ARG A 696 -19.80 -7.63 -10.01
CA ARG A 696 -21.25 -7.30 -9.81
C ARG A 696 -22.20 -8.47 -9.50
N ALA A 697 -21.77 -9.71 -9.67
CA ALA A 697 -22.60 -10.90 -9.42
C ALA A 697 -21.88 -11.96 -8.57
N THR A 698 -20.75 -12.48 -9.07
CA THR A 698 -20.10 -13.70 -8.53
C THR A 698 -18.56 -13.65 -8.62
N GLN A 699 -17.96 -12.47 -8.47
CA GLN A 699 -16.50 -12.23 -8.53
C GLN A 699 -15.79 -12.91 -9.73
N MET A 700 -16.40 -12.79 -10.90
CA MET A 700 -16.03 -13.58 -12.06
C MET A 700 -14.62 -13.23 -12.60
N PRO A 701 -13.76 -14.22 -12.90
CA PRO A 701 -12.44 -13.97 -13.45
C PRO A 701 -12.48 -13.22 -14.78
N LEU A 702 -11.48 -12.37 -15.00
CA LEU A 702 -11.39 -11.53 -16.19
C LEU A 702 -11.09 -12.36 -17.45
N TRP A 703 -10.22 -13.38 -17.36
CA TRP A 703 -10.02 -14.34 -18.46
C TRP A 703 -11.33 -15.03 -18.89
N LEU A 704 -12.23 -15.34 -17.95
CA LEU A 704 -13.50 -16.03 -18.25
C LEU A 704 -14.48 -15.09 -18.98
N VAL A 705 -14.55 -13.82 -18.59
CA VAL A 705 -15.30 -12.81 -19.34
C VAL A 705 -14.71 -12.62 -20.75
N GLN A 706 -13.39 -12.65 -20.91
CA GLN A 706 -12.76 -12.57 -22.23
C GLN A 706 -13.07 -13.80 -23.10
N GLN A 707 -13.07 -15.01 -22.53
CA GLN A 707 -13.37 -16.26 -23.23
C GLN A 707 -14.77 -16.26 -23.88
N TYR A 708 -15.77 -15.69 -23.19
CA TYR A 708 -17.14 -15.58 -23.70
C TYR A 708 -17.37 -14.36 -24.61
N ASN A 709 -16.35 -13.50 -24.82
CA ASN A 709 -16.46 -12.25 -25.59
C ASN A 709 -15.21 -11.98 -26.49
N PRO A 710 -14.79 -12.93 -27.35
CA PRO A 710 -13.54 -12.82 -28.11
C PRO A 710 -13.50 -11.62 -29.06
N ASP A 711 -14.65 -11.23 -29.62
CA ASP A 711 -14.80 -10.13 -30.59
C ASP A 711 -15.01 -8.76 -29.95
N VAL A 712 -15.12 -8.66 -28.62
CA VAL A 712 -15.40 -7.40 -27.92
C VAL A 712 -14.09 -6.74 -27.48
N ASP A 713 -13.93 -5.45 -27.81
CA ASP A 713 -12.90 -4.63 -27.17
C ASP A 713 -13.33 -4.29 -25.72
N LEU A 714 -12.97 -5.17 -24.80
CA LEU A 714 -13.24 -5.03 -23.38
C LEU A 714 -12.41 -3.89 -22.71
N ALA A 715 -11.46 -3.27 -23.43
CA ALA A 715 -10.68 -2.13 -22.95
C ALA A 715 -11.31 -0.77 -23.30
N ASP A 716 -12.03 -0.65 -24.42
CA ASP A 716 -12.88 0.51 -24.77
C ASP A 716 -14.37 0.16 -24.69
N LEU A 717 -14.83 -0.25 -23.50
CA LEU A 717 -16.21 -0.66 -23.28
C LEU A 717 -17.19 0.53 -23.36
N ARG A 718 -17.92 0.63 -24.48
CA ARG A 718 -18.89 1.69 -24.74
C ARG A 718 -20.28 1.36 -24.20
N ALA A 719 -21.06 2.39 -23.87
CA ALA A 719 -22.46 2.21 -23.52
C ALA A 719 -23.24 1.65 -24.73
N GLY A 720 -24.04 0.60 -24.49
CA GLY A 720 -24.74 -0.15 -25.54
C GLY A 720 -23.99 -1.37 -26.06
N THR A 721 -22.70 -1.56 -25.74
CA THR A 721 -21.99 -2.80 -26.06
C THR A 721 -22.65 -3.97 -25.34
N GLN A 722 -23.01 -5.01 -26.10
CA GLN A 722 -23.49 -6.29 -25.55
C GLN A 722 -22.31 -7.15 -25.12
N ILE A 723 -22.47 -7.89 -24.02
CA ILE A 723 -21.44 -8.73 -23.40
C ILE A 723 -22.14 -9.99 -22.89
N VAL A 724 -21.64 -11.17 -23.24
CA VAL A 724 -22.10 -12.41 -22.62
C VAL A 724 -21.37 -12.61 -21.30
N MET A 725 -22.11 -12.61 -20.20
CA MET A 725 -21.58 -12.87 -18.86
C MET A 725 -21.93 -14.31 -18.48
N PRO A 726 -20.94 -15.20 -18.23
CA PRO A 726 -21.23 -16.50 -17.65
C PRO A 726 -21.87 -16.36 -16.25
N ARG A 727 -22.73 -17.31 -15.89
CA ARG A 727 -23.21 -17.50 -14.52
C ARG A 727 -22.48 -18.69 -13.90
N VAL A 728 -22.04 -18.52 -12.66
CA VAL A 728 -21.29 -19.53 -11.91
C VAL A 728 -21.92 -19.77 -10.54
N GLU A 729 -21.78 -20.99 -10.04
CA GLU A 729 -22.23 -21.43 -8.71
C GLU A 729 -21.09 -22.17 -8.00
N ASP A 730 -21.06 -22.08 -6.67
CA ASP A 730 -20.02 -22.69 -5.84
C ASP A 730 -20.25 -24.22 -5.71
N VAL A 731 -19.18 -25.00 -5.88
CA VAL A 731 -19.22 -26.47 -5.93
C VAL A 731 -19.64 -27.11 -4.59
N GLY A 732 -19.71 -26.33 -3.51
CA GLY A 732 -20.16 -26.77 -2.17
C GLY A 732 -21.62 -26.50 -1.81
N SER A 733 -22.46 -25.94 -2.71
CA SER A 733 -23.82 -25.47 -2.36
C SER A 733 -24.98 -26.46 -2.62
N GLY A 734 -24.72 -27.71 -3.00
CA GLY A 734 -25.76 -28.70 -3.29
C GLY A 734 -25.40 -30.12 -2.87
N GLY A 735 -25.86 -30.53 -1.68
CA GLY A 735 -25.66 -31.86 -1.09
C GLY A 735 -26.24 -31.96 0.31
#